data_AF-A0A957LPC8-F1
#
_entry.id   AF-A0A957LPC8-F1
#
_cell.length_a   1.000
_cell.length_b   1.000
_cell.length_c   1.000
_cell.angle_alpha   90.00
_cell.angle_beta   90.00
_cell.angle_gamma   90.00
#
_symmetry.space_group_name_H-M   'P 1'
#
loop_
_entity.id
_entity.type
_entity.pdbx_description
1 polymer ?
#
loop_
_entity_poly.entity_id
_entity_poly.type
_entity_poly.pdbx_seq_one_letter_code
_entity_poly.pdbx_strand_id
1 'polypeptide(L)'
;MDINENGQIVGYVQDAGGSNRAFLWRDANQNGQTDPTEMIALGTLGGADSRAWAINDAGVVVGDADDNNEVQHAFRWENGMVDIHPGLDGDESYATDINNAGVIVGLERVHDTIYWRAYKRNGNATALGALGKENGAYAINNFSQISGYISYDNGPLNAFLWLPQPAYGLPAGMNDLGVGAAGEFGYGLNDAGQVIGSGDGKAYVWQAGTLTILNDLLPANSGWTLFGPTGINNKGQIVGTGLYQGQVHGYLLSPRPWTLLFYLAGDNNLASSYGPIFQRLEATANLPGVSILVFWDSNGNGDSGYYEVQYDTDLTQFADYTEGVNYWPLGEVNTGASFTLSDFVIWGIQRAPSAHFALILDDHGSGLGGLAWDDTSNEDRITLPELKLALSTAADQTQRKIDVLYMAMCLMGMLEDAYQVRDLADYYVASEHLQTTYQDYLNGFSADLSPQQAALGLASAYAAEMTAKGKAYTISAVDLSKLTPVVDATNQLGQALATPMGVISGTITTIASLVQRFDNKSPSGSITTADTYVDLTDFATLVEQNLSSEAEIVVAAQAVKDAIGAYVLYESHSSDATYVLDNSAGVSIFFPATASSFYNPSNYDFAVGADWGSSVSTAGSAGPATSWGGFLVDYFQATQPGGTDDSTPPLPLPKLSGTSRLYLPHVIRLRPN
;
A
#
# COMPACT_ATOMS: atom_id res chain seq x y z
N MET A 1 -5.76 -20.88 27.65
CA MET A 1 -4.28 -20.95 27.70
C MET A 1 -3.79 -19.74 26.97
N ASP A 2 -2.81 -19.05 27.51
CA ASP A 2 -2.30 -17.78 27.00
C ASP A 2 -0.78 -17.66 27.24
N ILE A 3 -0.11 -16.74 26.53
CA ILE A 3 1.34 -16.53 26.59
C ILE A 3 1.70 -15.04 26.47
N ASN A 4 2.63 -14.56 27.30
CA ASN A 4 3.13 -13.18 27.23
C ASN A 4 4.47 -13.03 26.48
N GLU A 5 4.94 -11.79 26.28
CA GLU A 5 6.19 -11.50 25.54
C GLU A 5 7.46 -12.04 26.22
N ASN A 6 7.39 -12.41 27.51
CA ASN A 6 8.48 -13.05 28.23
C ASN A 6 8.49 -14.58 28.06
N GLY A 7 7.61 -15.14 27.22
CA GLY A 7 7.49 -16.58 26.99
C GLY A 7 6.87 -17.33 28.17
N GLN A 8 6.13 -16.64 29.05
CA GLN A 8 5.43 -17.27 30.17
C GLN A 8 4.06 -17.75 29.70
N ILE A 9 3.74 -19.02 29.96
CA ILE A 9 2.51 -19.67 29.52
C ILE A 9 1.59 -19.90 30.73
N VAL A 10 0.31 -19.63 30.58
CA VAL A 10 -0.70 -19.93 31.60
C VAL A 10 -1.78 -20.86 31.08
N GLY A 11 -2.38 -21.62 32.00
CA GLY A 11 -3.46 -22.54 31.70
C GLY A 11 -3.93 -23.28 32.92
N TYR A 12 -4.55 -24.44 32.70
CA TYR A 12 -4.90 -25.35 33.78
C TYR A 12 -4.64 -26.80 33.40
N VAL A 13 -4.36 -27.61 34.41
CA VAL A 13 -4.22 -29.07 34.28
C VAL A 13 -5.23 -29.75 35.21
N GLN A 14 -5.69 -30.93 34.82
CA GLN A 14 -6.52 -31.75 35.70
C GLN A 14 -5.60 -32.61 36.59
N ASP A 15 -5.78 -32.52 37.91
CA ASP A 15 -5.04 -33.33 38.86
C ASP A 15 -5.59 -34.78 38.92
N ALA A 16 -4.92 -35.65 39.68
CA ALA A 16 -5.31 -37.04 39.83
C ALA A 16 -6.70 -37.23 40.49
N GLY A 17 -7.23 -36.20 41.17
CA GLY A 17 -8.56 -36.17 41.75
C GLY A 17 -9.63 -35.67 40.79
N GLY A 18 -9.26 -35.22 39.59
CA GLY A 18 -10.18 -34.68 38.58
C GLY A 18 -10.39 -33.16 38.69
N SER A 19 -9.72 -32.48 39.62
CA SER A 19 -9.88 -31.04 39.81
C SER A 19 -8.91 -30.24 38.94
N ASN A 20 -9.35 -29.06 38.50
CA ASN A 20 -8.57 -28.15 37.66
C ASN A 20 -7.59 -27.32 38.50
N ARG A 21 -6.34 -27.24 38.08
CA ARG A 21 -5.25 -26.49 38.73
C ARG A 21 -4.67 -25.48 37.77
N ALA A 22 -4.86 -24.20 38.07
CA ALA A 22 -4.23 -23.13 37.32
C ALA A 22 -2.70 -23.19 37.48
N PHE A 23 -1.98 -23.00 36.38
CA PHE A 23 -0.53 -22.98 36.37
C PHE A 23 0.02 -21.78 35.60
N LEU A 24 1.25 -21.40 35.94
CA LEU A 24 2.15 -20.60 35.12
C LEU A 24 3.40 -21.42 34.84
N TRP A 25 3.84 -21.45 33.59
CA TRP A 25 5.05 -22.14 33.15
C TRP A 25 6.00 -21.16 32.45
N ARG A 26 7.31 -21.34 32.62
CA ARG A 26 8.34 -20.65 31.84
C ARG A 26 9.59 -21.52 31.72
N ASP A 27 10.24 -21.50 30.55
CA ASP A 27 11.56 -22.10 30.39
C ASP A 27 12.61 -21.24 31.13
N ALA A 28 12.93 -21.64 32.36
CA ALA A 28 13.73 -20.81 33.26
C ALA A 28 15.22 -20.85 32.91
N ASN A 29 15.67 -21.89 32.21
CA ASN A 29 17.07 -22.12 31.84
C ASN A 29 17.33 -22.05 30.33
N GLN A 30 16.29 -21.81 29.53
CA GLN A 30 16.30 -21.65 28.07
C GLN A 30 16.84 -22.88 27.33
N ASN A 31 16.60 -24.07 27.87
CA ASN A 31 17.11 -25.32 27.30
C ASN A 31 16.12 -25.98 26.32
N GLY A 32 14.90 -25.45 26.17
CA GLY A 32 13.85 -26.00 25.32
C GLY A 32 13.26 -27.34 25.81
N GLN A 33 13.45 -27.69 27.07
CA GLN A 33 12.96 -28.90 27.74
C GLN A 33 12.18 -28.52 28.99
N THR A 34 11.12 -29.28 29.31
CA THR A 34 10.31 -29.03 30.50
C THR A 34 10.99 -29.57 31.75
N ASP A 35 11.26 -28.71 32.72
CA ASP A 35 11.78 -29.07 34.03
C ASP A 35 10.72 -28.97 35.15
N PRO A 36 10.76 -29.83 36.21
CA PRO A 36 9.77 -29.81 37.29
C PRO A 36 9.65 -28.48 38.05
N THR A 37 10.68 -27.62 38.00
CA THR A 37 10.71 -26.31 38.66
C THR A 37 10.15 -25.17 37.82
N GLU A 38 9.83 -25.44 36.55
CA GLU A 38 9.37 -24.42 35.61
C GLU A 38 7.86 -24.21 35.63
N MET A 39 7.13 -25.19 36.15
CA MET A 39 5.68 -25.11 36.36
C MET A 39 5.39 -24.67 37.80
N ILE A 40 4.67 -23.56 37.92
CA ILE A 40 4.24 -22.98 39.19
C ILE A 40 2.72 -23.14 39.27
N ALA A 41 2.25 -23.91 40.25
CA ALA A 41 0.83 -23.95 40.58
C ALA A 41 0.40 -22.63 41.20
N LEU A 42 -0.70 -22.05 40.71
CA LEU A 42 -1.18 -20.73 41.18
C LEU A 42 -2.01 -20.82 42.47
N GLY A 43 -2.51 -22.02 42.80
CA GLY A 43 -3.38 -22.28 43.95
C GLY A 43 -4.88 -22.15 43.61
N THR A 44 -5.72 -22.08 44.63
CA THR A 44 -7.17 -21.82 44.54
C THR A 44 -7.53 -20.70 45.53
N LEU A 45 -8.80 -20.24 45.53
CA LEU A 45 -9.32 -19.30 46.53
C LEU A 45 -9.83 -20.01 47.81
N GLY A 46 -9.47 -21.29 47.98
CA GLY A 46 -9.84 -22.13 49.13
C GLY A 46 -10.65 -23.36 48.74
N GLY A 47 -11.26 -23.37 47.55
CA GLY A 47 -12.07 -24.47 47.01
C GLY A 47 -11.30 -25.42 46.09
N ALA A 48 -12.06 -26.20 45.33
CA ALA A 48 -11.57 -27.34 44.57
C ALA A 48 -10.94 -26.99 43.23
N ASP A 49 -11.43 -26.03 42.44
CA ASP A 49 -10.91 -25.74 41.08
C ASP A 49 -10.23 -24.37 40.94
N SER A 50 -9.36 -24.26 39.94
CA SER A 50 -8.78 -23.01 39.44
C SER A 50 -8.41 -23.12 37.96
N ARG A 51 -8.61 -22.04 37.19
CA ARG A 51 -8.31 -21.95 35.76
C ARG A 51 -7.70 -20.59 35.44
N ALA A 52 -6.51 -20.57 34.84
CA ALA A 52 -5.91 -19.35 34.31
C ALA A 52 -6.30 -19.15 32.84
N TRP A 53 -6.83 -17.97 32.52
CA TRP A 53 -7.32 -17.62 31.18
C TRP A 53 -6.34 -16.73 30.42
N ALA A 54 -5.75 -15.73 31.07
CA ALA A 54 -4.89 -14.73 30.42
C ALA A 54 -3.71 -14.27 31.30
N ILE A 55 -2.66 -13.76 30.66
CA ILE A 55 -1.46 -13.19 31.29
C ILE A 55 -0.99 -11.92 30.56
N ASN A 56 -0.58 -10.89 31.30
CA ASN A 56 0.05 -9.70 30.69
C ASN A 56 1.59 -9.73 30.79
N ASP A 57 2.27 -8.76 30.17
CA ASP A 57 3.74 -8.70 30.12
C ASP A 57 4.40 -8.37 31.47
N ALA A 58 3.63 -7.86 32.43
CA ALA A 58 4.08 -7.73 33.82
C ALA A 58 4.03 -9.05 34.59
N GLY A 59 3.57 -10.14 33.97
CA GLY A 59 3.44 -11.47 34.57
C GLY A 59 2.20 -11.61 35.45
N VAL A 60 1.21 -10.71 35.32
CA VAL A 60 -0.05 -10.78 36.05
C VAL A 60 -0.98 -11.75 35.36
N VAL A 61 -1.45 -12.76 36.08
CA VAL A 61 -2.35 -13.80 35.58
C VAL A 61 -3.76 -13.56 36.08
N VAL A 62 -4.75 -13.78 35.23
CA VAL A 62 -6.18 -13.72 35.61
C VAL A 62 -6.92 -14.99 35.24
N GLY A 63 -8.01 -15.25 35.95
CA GLY A 63 -8.76 -16.49 35.79
C GLY A 63 -9.98 -16.59 36.70
N ASP A 64 -10.47 -17.81 36.88
CA ASP A 64 -11.45 -18.16 37.92
C ASP A 64 -10.93 -19.24 38.87
N ALA A 65 -11.39 -19.21 40.11
CA ALA A 65 -11.11 -20.23 41.10
C ALA A 65 -12.25 -20.35 42.10
N ASP A 66 -12.42 -21.55 42.65
CA ASP A 66 -13.42 -21.83 43.66
C ASP A 66 -12.98 -21.24 45.01
N ASP A 67 -13.90 -20.52 45.66
CA ASP A 67 -13.76 -20.06 47.04
C ASP A 67 -14.00 -21.19 48.05
N ASN A 68 -13.93 -20.90 49.36
CA ASN A 68 -14.16 -21.90 50.41
C ASN A 68 -15.59 -22.50 50.42
N ASN A 69 -16.53 -21.94 49.66
CA ASN A 69 -17.90 -22.42 49.52
C ASN A 69 -18.13 -23.12 48.18
N GLU A 70 -17.07 -23.36 47.39
CA GLU A 70 -17.13 -23.93 46.03
C GLU A 70 -17.88 -23.03 45.03
N VAL A 71 -17.78 -21.71 45.21
CA VAL A 71 -18.33 -20.69 44.29
C VAL A 71 -17.21 -20.11 43.44
N GLN A 72 -17.47 -19.97 42.13
CA GLN A 72 -16.48 -19.53 41.15
C GLN A 72 -16.30 -18.01 41.17
N HIS A 73 -15.11 -17.59 41.60
CA HIS A 73 -14.73 -16.18 41.69
C HIS A 73 -13.57 -15.87 40.76
N ALA A 74 -13.60 -14.68 40.17
CA ALA A 74 -12.51 -14.17 39.39
C ALA A 74 -11.29 -13.94 40.29
N PHE A 75 -10.10 -14.32 39.83
CA PHE A 75 -8.86 -14.06 40.55
C PHE A 75 -7.88 -13.21 39.74
N ARG A 76 -6.97 -12.54 40.47
CA ARG A 76 -5.72 -11.98 39.94
C ARG A 76 -4.55 -12.61 40.69
N TRP A 77 -3.51 -13.01 39.97
CA TRP A 77 -2.29 -13.59 40.53
C TRP A 77 -1.06 -12.80 40.05
N GLU A 78 -0.16 -12.49 40.98
CA GLU A 78 1.13 -11.86 40.71
C GLU A 78 2.19 -12.39 41.69
N ASN A 79 1.87 -12.36 42.99
CA ASN A 79 2.68 -12.94 44.07
C ASN A 79 1.82 -13.81 45.01
N GLY A 80 0.78 -14.44 44.45
CA GLY A 80 -0.29 -15.10 45.20
C GLY A 80 -1.64 -14.79 44.59
N MET A 81 -2.57 -15.72 44.73
CA MET A 81 -3.93 -15.59 44.22
C MET A 81 -4.73 -14.64 45.11
N VAL A 82 -5.37 -13.65 44.50
CA VAL A 82 -6.24 -12.67 45.16
C VAL A 82 -7.63 -12.77 44.55
N ASP A 83 -8.63 -12.91 45.40
CA ASP A 83 -10.04 -12.83 45.00
C ASP A 83 -10.35 -11.40 44.53
N ILE A 84 -10.78 -11.27 43.27
CA ILE A 84 -11.20 -9.99 42.68
C ILE A 84 -12.71 -9.94 42.43
N HIS A 85 -13.49 -10.87 42.99
CA HIS A 85 -14.94 -10.79 43.05
C HIS A 85 -15.46 -9.58 43.87
N PRO A 86 -14.88 -9.21 45.04
CA PRO A 86 -15.42 -8.12 45.86
C PRO A 86 -15.58 -6.80 45.08
N GLY A 87 -16.78 -6.22 45.08
CA GLY A 87 -17.14 -5.03 44.32
C GLY A 87 -17.90 -5.30 43.01
N LEU A 88 -18.16 -6.58 42.71
CA LEU A 88 -19.15 -7.03 41.74
C LEU A 88 -20.52 -7.17 42.42
N ASP A 89 -21.59 -7.07 41.62
CA ASP A 89 -22.98 -7.17 42.10
C ASP A 89 -23.50 -8.61 42.00
N GLY A 90 -22.77 -9.50 41.31
CA GLY A 90 -23.13 -10.90 41.07
C GLY A 90 -22.70 -11.89 42.15
N ASP A 91 -23.08 -13.16 41.96
CA ASP A 91 -22.70 -14.28 42.84
C ASP A 91 -21.51 -15.10 42.32
N GLU A 92 -21.24 -15.02 41.02
CA GLU A 92 -20.14 -15.72 40.35
C GLU A 92 -19.44 -14.73 39.42
N SER A 93 -18.15 -14.95 39.17
CA SER A 93 -17.38 -14.09 38.27
C SER A 93 -16.21 -14.81 37.61
N TYR A 94 -15.89 -14.38 36.39
CA TYR A 94 -14.71 -14.81 35.66
C TYR A 94 -13.92 -13.58 35.22
N ALA A 95 -12.59 -13.68 35.24
CA ALA A 95 -11.71 -12.74 34.55
C ALA A 95 -11.15 -13.44 33.31
N THR A 96 -11.56 -12.98 32.14
CA THR A 96 -11.29 -13.64 30.85
C THR A 96 -10.04 -13.12 30.17
N ASP A 97 -9.72 -11.83 30.36
CA ASP A 97 -8.57 -11.19 29.73
C ASP A 97 -8.01 -10.00 30.53
N ILE A 98 -6.74 -9.65 30.28
CA ILE A 98 -6.02 -8.55 30.93
C ILE A 98 -5.06 -7.87 29.94
N ASN A 99 -5.10 -6.54 29.84
CA ASN A 99 -4.13 -5.79 29.02
C ASN A 99 -2.85 -5.41 29.77
N ASN A 100 -1.85 -4.87 29.07
CA ASN A 100 -0.57 -4.45 29.65
C ASN A 100 -0.66 -3.26 30.61
N ALA A 101 -1.77 -2.50 30.57
CA ALA A 101 -2.06 -1.47 31.57
C ALA A 101 -2.64 -2.07 32.88
N GLY A 102 -2.87 -3.38 32.93
CA GLY A 102 -3.43 -4.09 34.08
C GLY A 102 -4.95 -3.98 34.19
N VAL A 103 -5.64 -3.57 33.12
CA VAL A 103 -7.10 -3.54 33.07
C VAL A 103 -7.60 -4.95 32.79
N ILE A 104 -8.46 -5.46 33.68
CA ILE A 104 -9.02 -6.80 33.63
C ILE A 104 -10.45 -6.71 33.10
N VAL A 105 -10.85 -7.63 32.23
CA VAL A 105 -12.25 -7.77 31.76
C VAL A 105 -12.79 -9.15 32.06
N GLY A 106 -14.11 -9.25 32.07
CA GLY A 106 -14.79 -10.53 32.26
C GLY A 106 -16.28 -10.38 32.37
N LEU A 107 -16.89 -11.35 33.05
CA LEU A 107 -18.32 -11.45 33.22
C LEU A 107 -18.68 -11.88 34.64
N GLU A 108 -19.78 -11.35 35.15
CA GLU A 108 -20.38 -11.68 36.45
C GLU A 108 -21.80 -12.23 36.26
N ARG A 109 -22.20 -13.19 37.11
CA ARG A 109 -23.59 -13.68 37.14
C ARG A 109 -24.41 -12.76 38.03
N VAL A 110 -25.32 -11.98 37.46
CA VAL A 110 -26.13 -11.02 38.21
C VAL A 110 -26.96 -11.73 39.29
N HIS A 111 -26.93 -11.22 40.52
CA HIS A 111 -27.59 -11.80 41.71
C HIS A 111 -29.06 -12.16 41.44
N ASP A 112 -29.51 -13.32 41.95
CA ASP A 112 -30.86 -13.86 41.76
C ASP A 112 -31.30 -14.05 40.29
N THR A 113 -30.35 -14.06 39.35
CA THR A 113 -30.61 -14.34 37.94
C THR A 113 -29.68 -15.42 37.38
N ILE A 114 -30.00 -15.85 36.17
CA ILE A 114 -29.15 -16.73 35.34
C ILE A 114 -28.33 -15.94 34.31
N TYR A 115 -28.39 -14.61 34.34
CA TYR A 115 -27.84 -13.74 33.29
C TYR A 115 -26.44 -13.27 33.61
N TRP A 116 -25.60 -13.21 32.58
CA TRP A 116 -24.25 -12.68 32.66
C TRP A 116 -24.18 -11.19 32.29
N ARG A 117 -23.27 -10.47 32.94
CA ARG A 117 -22.97 -9.07 32.65
C ARG A 117 -21.47 -8.85 32.51
N ALA A 118 -21.07 -8.16 31.46
CA ALA A 118 -19.68 -7.79 31.20
C ALA A 118 -19.22 -6.69 32.17
N TYR A 119 -18.03 -6.85 32.72
CA TYR A 119 -17.37 -5.85 33.55
C TYR A 119 -15.95 -5.56 33.08
N LYS A 120 -15.45 -4.39 33.47
CA LYS A 120 -14.01 -4.07 33.47
C LYS A 120 -13.56 -3.70 34.88
N ARG A 121 -12.30 -3.93 35.18
CA ARG A 121 -11.67 -3.58 36.45
C ARG A 121 -10.33 -2.89 36.20
N ASN A 122 -10.21 -1.67 36.73
CA ASN A 122 -8.96 -0.92 36.86
C ASN A 122 -8.92 -0.34 38.29
N GLY A 123 -8.54 -1.18 39.25
CA GLY A 123 -8.81 -0.96 40.67
C GLY A 123 -10.22 -1.44 41.04
N ASN A 124 -11.23 -0.58 40.87
CA ASN A 124 -12.64 -0.94 41.13
C ASN A 124 -13.26 -1.64 39.90
N ALA A 125 -14.21 -2.55 40.14
CA ALA A 125 -15.01 -3.15 39.08
C ALA A 125 -16.10 -2.18 38.60
N THR A 126 -16.43 -2.22 37.31
CA THR A 126 -17.50 -1.42 36.72
C THR A 126 -18.14 -2.21 35.59
N ALA A 127 -19.46 -2.34 35.60
CA ALA A 127 -20.23 -2.90 34.49
C ALA A 127 -20.04 -2.07 33.21
N LEU A 128 -19.90 -2.74 32.06
CA LEU A 128 -19.66 -2.07 30.78
C LEU A 128 -20.92 -1.44 30.15
N GLY A 129 -22.10 -1.86 30.61
CA GLY A 129 -23.40 -1.39 30.13
C GLY A 129 -24.48 -2.47 30.15
N ALA A 130 -25.72 -2.11 29.81
CA ALA A 130 -26.89 -2.99 29.80
C ALA A 130 -27.49 -3.15 28.39
N LEU A 131 -26.63 -3.26 27.37
CA LEU A 131 -27.11 -3.57 26.02
C LEU A 131 -27.40 -5.07 25.94
N GLY A 132 -28.59 -5.41 25.43
CA GLY A 132 -29.12 -6.78 25.45
C GLY A 132 -29.64 -7.24 26.82
N LYS A 133 -30.07 -8.50 26.85
CA LYS A 133 -30.53 -9.21 28.04
C LYS A 133 -29.38 -9.69 28.92
N GLU A 134 -28.32 -10.19 28.29
CA GLU A 134 -27.07 -10.59 28.91
C GLU A 134 -25.91 -10.25 27.98
N ASN A 135 -24.72 -10.06 28.55
CA ASN A 135 -23.49 -9.82 27.81
C ASN A 135 -22.28 -10.29 28.62
N GLY A 136 -21.17 -10.57 27.93
CA GLY A 136 -19.92 -10.97 28.58
C GLY A 136 -18.72 -10.52 27.77
N ALA A 137 -17.68 -10.00 28.44
CA ALA A 137 -16.43 -9.59 27.82
C ALA A 137 -15.46 -10.77 27.72
N TYR A 138 -14.77 -10.89 26.58
CA TYR A 138 -13.82 -11.96 26.32
C TYR A 138 -12.40 -11.48 25.99
N ALA A 139 -12.25 -10.31 25.37
CA ALA A 139 -10.93 -9.79 25.02
C ALA A 139 -10.82 -8.28 25.26
N ILE A 140 -9.62 -7.82 25.62
CA ILE A 140 -9.26 -6.41 25.80
C ILE A 140 -7.91 -6.12 25.15
N ASN A 141 -7.82 -5.01 24.42
CA ASN A 141 -6.56 -4.57 23.82
C ASN A 141 -5.84 -3.50 24.68
N ASN A 142 -4.63 -3.09 24.26
CA ASN A 142 -3.83 -2.11 24.98
C ASN A 142 -4.43 -0.69 24.95
N PHE A 143 -5.38 -0.43 24.05
CA PHE A 143 -6.18 0.79 24.02
C PHE A 143 -7.44 0.72 24.89
N SER A 144 -7.61 -0.35 25.68
CA SER A 144 -8.78 -0.59 26.53
C SER A 144 -10.11 -0.65 25.77
N GLN A 145 -10.06 -1.05 24.50
CA GLN A 145 -11.25 -1.49 23.76
C GLN A 145 -11.54 -2.94 24.15
N ILE A 146 -12.82 -3.33 24.16
CA ILE A 146 -13.24 -4.64 24.70
C ILE A 146 -14.21 -5.30 23.73
N SER A 147 -13.98 -6.58 23.41
CA SER A 147 -14.91 -7.40 22.63
C SER A 147 -15.54 -8.49 23.49
N GLY A 148 -16.67 -9.00 23.02
CA GLY A 148 -17.39 -10.06 23.71
C GLY A 148 -18.68 -10.40 22.99
N TYR A 149 -19.68 -10.83 23.75
CA TYR A 149 -21.00 -11.17 23.22
C TYR A 149 -22.13 -10.39 23.90
N ILE A 150 -23.24 -10.26 23.17
CA ILE A 150 -24.54 -9.77 23.63
C ILE A 150 -25.58 -10.81 23.24
N SER A 151 -26.54 -11.09 24.13
CA SER A 151 -27.73 -11.88 23.85
C SER A 151 -28.96 -11.02 24.01
N TYR A 152 -29.93 -11.10 23.09
CA TYR A 152 -31.22 -10.42 23.16
C TYR A 152 -32.36 -11.38 23.50
N ASP A 153 -33.48 -10.86 24.00
CA ASP A 153 -34.68 -11.68 24.23
C ASP A 153 -35.17 -12.33 22.94
N ASN A 154 -35.12 -13.67 22.88
CA ASN A 154 -35.48 -14.47 21.70
C ASN A 154 -34.71 -14.07 20.43
N GLY A 155 -33.52 -13.47 20.57
CA GLY A 155 -32.65 -13.02 19.47
C GLY A 155 -31.35 -13.82 19.38
N PRO A 156 -30.58 -13.64 18.28
CA PRO A 156 -29.26 -14.25 18.14
C PRO A 156 -28.26 -13.67 19.17
N LEU A 157 -27.19 -14.42 19.43
CA LEU A 157 -25.97 -13.87 20.05
C LEU A 157 -25.26 -12.97 19.02
N ASN A 158 -24.77 -11.81 19.46
CA ASN A 158 -24.03 -10.87 18.64
C ASN A 158 -22.69 -10.53 19.28
N ALA A 159 -21.66 -10.24 18.48
CA ALA A 159 -20.45 -9.65 19.00
C ALA A 159 -20.67 -8.17 19.32
N PHE A 160 -19.95 -7.67 20.33
CA PHE A 160 -19.87 -6.23 20.59
C PHE A 160 -18.44 -5.72 20.51
N LEU A 161 -18.31 -4.42 20.27
CA LEU A 161 -17.09 -3.65 20.53
C LEU A 161 -17.42 -2.49 21.49
N TRP A 162 -16.83 -2.53 22.68
CA TRP A 162 -16.92 -1.45 23.64
C TRP A 162 -15.74 -0.50 23.46
N LEU A 163 -16.05 0.79 23.32
CA LEU A 163 -15.06 1.83 23.06
C LEU A 163 -14.93 2.79 24.24
N PRO A 164 -13.70 3.08 24.73
CA PRO A 164 -13.50 4.07 25.79
C PRO A 164 -13.77 5.51 25.32
N GLN A 165 -13.66 5.75 24.01
CA GLN A 165 -13.93 7.00 23.32
C GLN A 165 -14.38 6.70 21.88
N PRO A 166 -15.08 7.61 21.19
CA PRO A 166 -15.55 7.35 19.82
C PRO A 166 -14.40 6.98 18.87
N ALA A 167 -14.58 5.95 18.05
CA ALA A 167 -13.62 5.44 17.08
C ALA A 167 -14.34 4.64 15.97
N TYR A 168 -13.73 4.51 14.79
CA TYR A 168 -14.27 3.69 13.68
C TYR A 168 -15.70 4.05 13.23
N GLY A 169 -16.12 5.31 13.41
CA GLY A 169 -17.50 5.74 13.15
C GLY A 169 -18.52 5.30 14.21
N LEU A 170 -18.07 4.67 15.30
CA LEU A 170 -18.90 4.22 16.41
C LEU A 170 -18.77 5.15 17.64
N PRO A 171 -19.84 5.35 18.43
CA PRO A 171 -19.78 6.11 19.67
C PRO A 171 -19.00 5.38 20.78
N ALA A 172 -18.61 6.12 21.82
CA ALA A 172 -18.12 5.53 23.06
C ALA A 172 -19.19 4.68 23.73
N GLY A 173 -18.78 3.63 24.44
CA GLY A 173 -19.66 2.65 25.06
C GLY A 173 -19.77 1.35 24.25
N MET A 174 -20.75 0.51 24.61
CA MET A 174 -20.97 -0.80 24.01
C MET A 174 -21.69 -0.66 22.66
N ASN A 175 -21.07 -1.12 21.58
CA ASN A 175 -21.64 -1.12 20.24
C ASN A 175 -21.90 -2.54 19.77
N ASP A 176 -23.14 -2.84 19.39
CA ASP A 176 -23.49 -4.08 18.70
C ASP A 176 -22.94 -4.04 17.28
N LEU A 177 -22.15 -5.06 16.90
CA LEU A 177 -21.54 -5.14 15.57
C LEU A 177 -22.52 -5.65 14.49
N GLY A 178 -23.74 -6.03 14.90
CA GLY A 178 -24.86 -6.33 14.02
C GLY A 178 -24.94 -7.79 13.53
N VAL A 179 -26.09 -8.13 12.94
CA VAL A 179 -26.39 -9.48 12.43
C VAL A 179 -26.24 -9.51 10.90
N GLY A 180 -25.18 -10.15 10.44
CA GLY A 180 -25.04 -10.68 9.08
C GLY A 180 -25.14 -12.21 9.07
N ALA A 181 -26.25 -12.75 9.58
CA ALA A 181 -26.56 -14.18 9.75
C ALA A 181 -25.71 -14.96 10.78
N ALA A 182 -26.26 -14.98 12.00
CA ALA A 182 -26.16 -15.96 13.08
C ALA A 182 -24.94 -15.95 14.01
N GLY A 183 -25.13 -15.41 15.23
CA GLY A 183 -24.59 -16.02 16.46
C GLY A 183 -23.11 -15.76 16.73
N GLU A 184 -22.73 -14.53 17.01
CA GLU A 184 -21.33 -14.13 17.14
C GLU A 184 -20.83 -14.04 18.60
N PHE A 185 -19.65 -14.61 18.84
CA PHE A 185 -18.83 -14.30 20.00
C PHE A 185 -17.58 -13.55 19.53
N GLY A 186 -17.30 -12.36 20.06
CA GLY A 186 -16.04 -11.64 19.81
C GLY A 186 -14.90 -12.23 20.65
N TYR A 187 -14.36 -13.39 20.24
CA TYR A 187 -13.36 -14.15 21.00
C TYR A 187 -11.99 -13.47 21.10
N GLY A 188 -11.63 -12.65 20.13
CA GLY A 188 -10.32 -12.02 20.07
C GLY A 188 -10.39 -10.61 19.51
N LEU A 189 -9.48 -9.77 19.99
CA LEU A 189 -9.35 -8.37 19.65
C LEU A 189 -7.87 -7.99 19.61
N ASN A 190 -7.43 -7.28 18.57
CA ASN A 190 -6.08 -6.73 18.51
C ASN A 190 -6.05 -5.21 18.70
N ASP A 191 -4.85 -4.63 18.76
CA ASP A 191 -4.63 -3.19 18.97
C ASP A 191 -5.09 -2.32 17.78
N ALA A 192 -5.32 -2.92 16.60
CA ALA A 192 -5.94 -2.22 15.46
C ALA A 192 -7.46 -2.08 15.61
N GLY A 193 -8.07 -2.75 16.59
CA GLY A 193 -9.52 -2.78 16.80
C GLY A 193 -10.23 -3.84 15.95
N GLN A 194 -9.51 -4.81 15.40
CA GLN A 194 -10.11 -5.92 14.66
C GLN A 194 -10.67 -6.95 15.64
N VAL A 195 -11.95 -7.31 15.48
CA VAL A 195 -12.62 -8.31 16.31
C VAL A 195 -12.80 -9.59 15.50
N ILE A 196 -12.40 -10.73 16.03
CA ILE A 196 -12.68 -12.04 15.41
C ILE A 196 -13.78 -12.76 16.17
N GLY A 197 -14.55 -13.56 15.43
CA GLY A 197 -15.62 -14.36 16.01
C GLY A 197 -16.08 -15.48 15.12
N SER A 198 -16.96 -16.33 15.64
CA SER A 198 -17.68 -17.30 14.82
C SER A 198 -19.18 -17.15 14.96
N GLY A 199 -19.88 -17.54 13.89
CA GLY A 199 -21.32 -17.48 13.74
C GLY A 199 -21.81 -18.35 12.58
N ASP A 200 -22.99 -18.97 12.66
CA ASP A 200 -23.51 -19.91 11.63
C ASP A 200 -22.54 -21.04 11.21
N GLY A 201 -21.60 -21.42 12.09
CA GLY A 201 -20.52 -22.36 11.74
C GLY A 201 -19.45 -21.79 10.80
N LYS A 202 -19.29 -20.47 10.71
CA LYS A 202 -18.26 -19.76 9.93
C LYS A 202 -17.41 -18.88 10.84
N ALA A 203 -16.19 -18.60 10.41
CA ALA A 203 -15.26 -17.68 11.06
C ALA A 203 -15.31 -16.29 10.39
N TYR A 204 -15.23 -15.22 11.18
CA TYR A 204 -15.35 -13.84 10.72
C TYR A 204 -14.27 -12.94 11.33
N VAL A 205 -14.01 -11.83 10.64
CA VAL A 205 -13.31 -10.67 11.18
C VAL A 205 -14.15 -9.41 10.94
N TRP A 206 -14.31 -8.61 11.97
CA TRP A 206 -14.85 -7.26 11.88
C TRP A 206 -13.70 -6.24 11.90
N GLN A 207 -13.75 -5.27 10.99
CA GLN A 207 -12.78 -4.18 10.91
C GLN A 207 -13.46 -2.91 10.39
N ALA A 208 -13.35 -1.83 11.16
CA ALA A 208 -13.77 -0.47 10.74
C ALA A 208 -15.20 -0.39 10.17
N GLY A 209 -16.14 -1.12 10.75
CA GLY A 209 -17.55 -1.14 10.32
C GLY A 209 -17.90 -2.24 9.32
N THR A 210 -16.92 -2.98 8.82
CA THR A 210 -17.11 -4.06 7.85
C THR A 210 -16.91 -5.43 8.52
N LEU A 211 -17.86 -6.34 8.31
CA LEU A 211 -17.76 -7.74 8.71
C LEU A 211 -17.39 -8.60 7.48
N THR A 212 -16.33 -9.38 7.58
CA THR A 212 -15.82 -10.24 6.49
C THR A 212 -15.82 -11.70 6.93
N ILE A 213 -16.38 -12.58 6.09
CA ILE A 213 -16.31 -14.04 6.28
C ILE A 213 -14.91 -14.50 5.90
N LEU A 214 -14.17 -15.13 6.81
CA LEU A 214 -12.78 -15.55 6.55
C LEU A 214 -12.68 -16.61 5.44
N ASN A 215 -13.72 -17.41 5.22
CA ASN A 215 -13.75 -18.39 4.13
C ASN A 215 -13.75 -17.74 2.74
N ASP A 216 -14.27 -16.52 2.61
CA ASP A 216 -14.32 -15.80 1.32
C ASP A 216 -12.93 -15.23 0.95
N LEU A 217 -12.00 -15.21 1.91
CA LEU A 217 -10.61 -14.78 1.72
C LEU A 217 -9.66 -15.94 1.36
N LEU A 218 -10.16 -17.18 1.35
CA LEU A 218 -9.35 -18.35 1.02
C LEU A 218 -9.28 -18.56 -0.50
N PRO A 219 -8.14 -19.04 -1.04
CA PRO A 219 -8.08 -19.49 -2.42
C PRO A 219 -9.17 -20.52 -2.73
N ALA A 220 -9.76 -20.42 -3.91
CA ALA A 220 -10.66 -21.46 -4.42
C ALA A 220 -9.92 -22.80 -4.42
N ASN A 221 -10.55 -23.85 -3.90
CA ASN A 221 -9.96 -25.20 -3.74
C ASN A 221 -8.83 -25.32 -2.70
N SER A 222 -8.70 -24.38 -1.76
CA SER A 222 -7.75 -24.51 -0.63
C SER A 222 -7.93 -25.79 0.21
N GLY A 223 -9.09 -26.44 0.13
CA GLY A 223 -9.48 -27.58 0.94
C GLY A 223 -9.89 -27.20 2.36
N TRP A 224 -9.87 -25.91 2.71
CA TRP A 224 -10.18 -25.39 4.03
C TRP A 224 -11.62 -24.90 4.16
N THR A 225 -12.20 -25.11 5.34
CA THR A 225 -13.43 -24.46 5.82
C THR A 225 -13.23 -24.04 7.27
N LEU A 226 -13.18 -22.75 7.55
CA LEU A 226 -12.88 -22.15 8.85
C LEU A 226 -14.18 -21.89 9.63
N PHE A 227 -14.22 -22.29 10.92
CA PHE A 227 -15.42 -22.15 11.75
C PHE A 227 -15.18 -21.75 13.21
N GLY A 228 -13.96 -21.83 13.75
CA GLY A 228 -13.68 -21.50 15.15
C GLY A 228 -12.40 -20.68 15.32
N PRO A 229 -12.37 -19.39 14.98
CA PRO A 229 -11.24 -18.52 15.30
C PRO A 229 -11.20 -18.33 16.83
N THR A 230 -10.01 -18.34 17.40
CA THR A 230 -9.77 -18.34 18.85
C THR A 230 -8.83 -17.23 19.31
N GLY A 231 -8.04 -16.67 18.41
CA GLY A 231 -7.12 -15.59 18.74
C GLY A 231 -6.72 -14.80 17.50
N ILE A 232 -6.46 -13.52 17.68
CA ILE A 232 -5.90 -12.62 16.67
C ILE A 232 -4.74 -11.85 17.31
N ASN A 233 -3.64 -11.69 16.60
CA ASN A 233 -2.52 -10.89 17.08
C ASN A 233 -2.48 -9.49 16.43
N ASN A 234 -1.55 -8.64 16.88
CA ASN A 234 -1.36 -7.28 16.35
C ASN A 234 -0.85 -7.22 14.90
N LYS A 235 -0.44 -8.35 14.31
CA LYS A 235 -0.13 -8.47 12.87
C LYS A 235 -1.38 -8.83 12.04
N GLY A 236 -2.55 -8.96 12.67
CA GLY A 236 -3.79 -9.40 12.04
C GLY A 236 -3.84 -10.90 11.74
N GLN A 237 -2.88 -11.69 12.24
CA GLN A 237 -2.89 -13.14 12.06
C GLN A 237 -3.92 -13.76 12.99
N ILE A 238 -4.71 -14.70 12.47
CA ILE A 238 -5.84 -15.34 13.15
C ILE A 238 -5.55 -16.82 13.31
N VAL A 239 -5.69 -17.35 14.53
CA VAL A 239 -5.58 -18.78 14.82
C VAL A 239 -6.95 -19.37 15.17
N GLY A 240 -7.18 -20.62 14.82
CA GLY A 240 -8.45 -21.27 15.13
C GLY A 240 -8.54 -22.72 14.69
N THR A 241 -9.77 -23.24 14.69
CA THR A 241 -10.12 -24.59 14.24
C THR A 241 -10.96 -24.55 12.96
N GLY A 242 -10.62 -25.41 12.00
CA GLY A 242 -11.29 -25.55 10.72
C GLY A 242 -11.31 -27.00 10.23
N LEU A 243 -11.98 -27.25 9.10
CA LEU A 243 -11.88 -28.51 8.36
C LEU A 243 -10.86 -28.33 7.24
N TYR A 244 -9.86 -29.20 7.17
CA TYR A 244 -9.02 -29.38 5.99
C TYR A 244 -9.36 -30.73 5.37
N GLN A 245 -9.86 -30.72 4.13
CA GLN A 245 -10.34 -31.91 3.41
C GLN A 245 -11.34 -32.76 4.23
N GLY A 246 -12.22 -32.09 4.98
CA GLY A 246 -13.23 -32.72 5.82
C GLY A 246 -12.75 -33.22 7.19
N GLN A 247 -11.48 -33.02 7.56
CA GLN A 247 -10.91 -33.40 8.86
C GLN A 247 -10.60 -32.17 9.71
N VAL A 248 -10.85 -32.24 11.02
CA VAL A 248 -10.61 -31.13 11.95
C VAL A 248 -9.11 -30.87 12.12
N HIS A 249 -8.69 -29.62 11.89
CA HIS A 249 -7.31 -29.14 12.03
C HIS A 249 -7.28 -27.75 12.68
N GLY A 250 -6.18 -27.43 13.35
CA GLY A 250 -5.85 -26.06 13.70
C GLY A 250 -5.34 -25.30 12.46
N TYR A 251 -5.63 -24.00 12.35
CA TYR A 251 -5.14 -23.14 11.28
C TYR A 251 -4.48 -21.87 11.82
N LEU A 252 -3.60 -21.30 10.99
CA LEU A 252 -3.08 -19.94 11.10
C LEU A 252 -3.40 -19.23 9.78
N LEU A 253 -4.28 -18.23 9.85
CA LEU A 253 -4.56 -17.32 8.75
C LEU A 253 -3.68 -16.08 8.94
N SER A 254 -2.88 -15.73 7.94
CA SER A 254 -2.07 -14.52 7.97
C SER A 254 -2.57 -13.56 6.90
N PRO A 255 -2.75 -12.26 7.21
CA PRO A 255 -3.04 -11.27 6.19
C PRO A 255 -1.86 -11.22 5.23
N ARG A 256 -2.14 -11.01 3.94
CA ARG A 256 -1.10 -10.81 2.92
C ARG A 256 -0.51 -9.41 3.16
N PRO A 257 0.80 -9.25 3.42
CA PRO A 257 1.37 -7.92 3.59
C PRO A 257 1.26 -7.05 2.33
N TRP A 258 1.36 -7.67 1.16
CA TRP A 258 1.43 -6.96 -0.12
C TRP A 258 0.42 -7.49 -1.14
N THR A 259 -0.19 -6.57 -1.88
CA THR A 259 -0.78 -6.85 -3.19
C THR A 259 -0.11 -5.98 -4.23
N LEU A 260 0.41 -6.60 -5.28
CA LEU A 260 1.02 -5.94 -6.42
C LEU A 260 0.01 -5.96 -7.57
N LEU A 261 -0.32 -4.78 -8.07
CA LEU A 261 -1.27 -4.56 -9.16
C LEU A 261 -0.48 -4.19 -10.41
N PHE A 262 -0.44 -5.08 -11.39
CA PHE A 262 0.21 -4.84 -12.68
C PHE A 262 -0.84 -4.48 -13.72
N TYR A 263 -0.76 -3.26 -14.25
CA TYR A 263 -1.59 -2.80 -15.35
C TYR A 263 -0.77 -2.86 -16.64
N LEU A 264 -0.89 -3.99 -17.35
CA LEU A 264 -0.16 -4.27 -18.58
C LEU A 264 -0.99 -3.77 -19.77
N ALA A 265 -0.77 -2.51 -20.13
CA ALA A 265 -1.50 -1.83 -21.19
C ALA A 265 -0.85 -2.14 -22.54
N GLY A 266 -1.30 -3.20 -23.21
CA GLY A 266 -0.59 -3.81 -24.33
C GLY A 266 -1.29 -3.85 -25.65
N ASP A 267 -2.45 -3.22 -25.80
CA ASP A 267 -3.06 -2.96 -27.10
C ASP A 267 -2.30 -1.89 -27.89
N ASN A 268 -1.05 -2.20 -28.23
CA ASN A 268 -0.18 -1.42 -29.08
C ASN A 268 1.03 -2.27 -29.54
N ASN A 269 2.11 -1.62 -29.98
CA ASN A 269 3.31 -2.31 -30.45
C ASN A 269 4.13 -3.02 -29.35
N LEU A 270 3.76 -2.88 -28.07
CA LEU A 270 4.35 -3.62 -26.94
C LEU A 270 3.67 -4.96 -26.67
N ALA A 271 2.54 -5.29 -27.32
CA ALA A 271 1.79 -6.54 -27.12
C ALA A 271 2.67 -7.80 -27.03
N SER A 272 3.67 -7.91 -27.94
CA SER A 272 4.56 -9.09 -27.98
C SER A 272 5.55 -9.20 -26.81
N SER A 273 5.72 -8.13 -26.02
CA SER A 273 6.60 -8.09 -24.85
C SER A 273 5.90 -8.56 -23.58
N TYR A 274 4.57 -8.40 -23.48
CA TYR A 274 3.83 -8.68 -22.25
C TYR A 274 3.67 -10.17 -21.94
N GLY A 275 3.61 -11.04 -22.95
CA GLY A 275 3.62 -12.50 -22.73
C GLY A 275 4.84 -12.93 -21.90
N PRO A 276 6.08 -12.62 -22.35
CA PRO A 276 7.29 -12.87 -21.57
C PRO A 276 7.34 -12.19 -20.19
N ILE A 277 6.82 -10.97 -20.05
CA ILE A 277 6.73 -10.28 -18.74
C ILE A 277 5.81 -11.08 -17.81
N PHE A 278 4.62 -11.44 -18.28
CA PHE A 278 3.66 -12.18 -17.48
C PHE A 278 4.23 -13.56 -17.08
N GLN A 279 4.82 -14.31 -18.00
CA GLN A 279 5.51 -15.57 -17.66
C GLN A 279 6.60 -15.40 -16.60
N ARG A 280 7.29 -14.25 -16.59
CA ARG A 280 8.26 -13.92 -15.55
C ARG A 280 7.61 -13.60 -14.21
N LEU A 281 6.47 -12.92 -14.21
CA LEU A 281 5.65 -12.74 -13.01
C LEU A 281 5.18 -14.09 -12.46
N GLU A 282 4.71 -15.01 -13.32
CA GLU A 282 4.34 -16.39 -12.93
C GLU A 282 5.53 -17.13 -12.31
N ALA A 283 6.69 -17.09 -12.94
CA ALA A 283 7.90 -17.76 -12.45
C ALA A 283 8.47 -17.16 -11.16
N THR A 284 8.04 -15.96 -10.78
CA THR A 284 8.44 -15.29 -9.54
C THR A 284 7.32 -15.20 -8.51
N ALA A 285 6.11 -15.68 -8.82
CA ALA A 285 4.93 -15.55 -7.95
C ALA A 285 4.97 -16.40 -6.66
N ASN A 286 6.01 -17.22 -6.43
CA ASN A 286 6.20 -17.95 -5.19
C ASN A 286 6.75 -17.04 -4.07
N LEU A 287 6.00 -16.00 -3.73
CA LEU A 287 6.30 -15.02 -2.69
C LEU A 287 5.25 -15.14 -1.56
N PRO A 288 5.55 -15.89 -0.49
CA PRO A 288 4.61 -16.08 0.61
C PRO A 288 4.16 -14.73 1.20
N GLY A 289 2.84 -14.48 1.21
CA GLY A 289 2.26 -13.23 1.71
C GLY A 289 2.12 -12.12 0.67
N VAL A 290 2.53 -12.33 -0.58
CA VAL A 290 2.35 -11.36 -1.67
C VAL A 290 1.27 -11.87 -2.63
N SER A 291 0.28 -11.04 -2.93
CA SER A 291 -0.63 -11.27 -4.06
C SER A 291 -0.08 -10.54 -5.28
N ILE A 292 -0.17 -11.17 -6.46
CA ILE A 292 0.13 -10.51 -7.72
C ILE A 292 -1.12 -10.60 -8.57
N LEU A 293 -1.67 -9.44 -8.91
CA LEU A 293 -2.84 -9.30 -9.76
C LEU A 293 -2.45 -8.55 -11.03
N VAL A 294 -2.91 -9.04 -12.17
CA VAL A 294 -2.59 -8.47 -13.48
C VAL A 294 -3.89 -8.09 -14.17
N PHE A 295 -3.98 -6.86 -14.65
CA PHE A 295 -4.80 -6.51 -15.80
C PHE A 295 -3.89 -6.62 -17.02
N TRP A 296 -4.36 -7.34 -18.03
CA TRP A 296 -3.67 -7.41 -19.30
C TRP A 296 -4.67 -7.21 -20.42
N ASP A 297 -4.34 -6.28 -21.30
CA ASP A 297 -4.99 -6.01 -22.57
C ASP A 297 -3.94 -6.11 -23.68
N SER A 298 -4.21 -6.86 -24.74
CA SER A 298 -3.27 -7.10 -25.83
C SER A 298 -3.90 -6.60 -27.14
N ASN A 299 -3.24 -6.77 -28.28
CA ASN A 299 -3.67 -6.15 -29.54
C ASN A 299 -4.74 -6.94 -30.33
N GLY A 300 -5.40 -7.89 -29.69
CA GLY A 300 -6.40 -8.75 -30.29
C GLY A 300 -7.79 -8.53 -29.70
N ASN A 301 -8.83 -8.58 -30.54
CA ASN A 301 -10.19 -8.37 -30.05
C ASN A 301 -10.59 -9.38 -28.95
N GLY A 302 -10.99 -8.86 -27.80
CA GLY A 302 -11.55 -9.64 -26.71
C GLY A 302 -10.50 -10.34 -25.85
N ASP A 303 -9.27 -9.82 -25.81
CA ASP A 303 -8.15 -10.40 -25.07
C ASP A 303 -7.87 -9.71 -23.71
N SER A 304 -8.69 -8.72 -23.33
CA SER A 304 -8.55 -8.04 -22.05
C SER A 304 -9.10 -8.89 -20.89
N GLY A 305 -8.37 -8.93 -19.78
CA GLY A 305 -8.78 -9.68 -18.60
C GLY A 305 -8.05 -9.33 -17.31
N TYR A 306 -8.68 -9.71 -16.20
CA TYR A 306 -8.05 -9.70 -14.88
C TYR A 306 -7.56 -11.11 -14.52
N TYR A 307 -6.39 -11.16 -13.89
CA TYR A 307 -5.72 -12.39 -13.51
C TYR A 307 -5.26 -12.31 -12.06
N GLU A 308 -5.48 -13.39 -11.31
CA GLU A 308 -4.71 -13.67 -10.10
C GLU A 308 -3.55 -14.58 -10.51
N VAL A 309 -2.32 -14.04 -10.55
CA VAL A 309 -1.16 -14.72 -11.13
C VAL A 309 -0.90 -16.04 -10.41
N GLN A 310 -0.71 -17.11 -11.18
CA GLN A 310 -0.40 -18.43 -10.64
C GLN A 310 1.10 -18.69 -10.75
N TYR A 311 1.67 -19.36 -9.74
CA TYR A 311 3.08 -19.73 -9.78
C TYR A 311 3.31 -20.86 -10.78
N ASP A 312 4.06 -20.56 -11.83
CA ASP A 312 4.55 -21.52 -12.81
C ASP A 312 5.96 -21.12 -13.26
N THR A 313 6.90 -22.06 -13.18
CA THR A 313 8.30 -21.83 -13.59
C THR A 313 8.54 -22.08 -15.08
N ASP A 314 7.56 -22.62 -15.82
CA ASP A 314 7.68 -22.85 -17.25
C ASP A 314 7.47 -21.56 -18.05
N LEU A 315 8.58 -20.94 -18.44
CA LEU A 315 8.59 -19.72 -19.26
C LEU A 315 8.18 -19.94 -20.73
N THR A 316 7.69 -21.13 -21.11
CA THR A 316 7.28 -21.44 -22.50
C THR A 316 5.77 -21.51 -22.68
N GLN A 317 5.01 -21.51 -21.59
CA GLN A 317 3.55 -21.48 -21.57
C GLN A 317 3.07 -20.57 -20.44
N PHE A 318 1.78 -20.27 -20.39
CA PHE A 318 1.17 -19.61 -19.24
C PHE A 318 0.74 -20.65 -18.22
N ALA A 319 0.57 -20.23 -16.98
CA ALA A 319 0.00 -21.05 -15.94
C ALA A 319 -1.48 -21.41 -16.23
N ASP A 320 -2.03 -22.33 -15.43
CA ASP A 320 -3.42 -22.76 -15.57
C ASP A 320 -4.40 -21.71 -15.01
N TYR A 321 -5.13 -21.06 -15.92
CA TYR A 321 -6.18 -20.09 -15.59
C TYR A 321 -7.58 -20.66 -15.85
N THR A 322 -8.45 -20.52 -14.85
CA THR A 322 -9.85 -20.94 -14.85
C THR A 322 -10.75 -19.71 -14.68
N GLU A 323 -11.63 -19.50 -15.65
CA GLU A 323 -12.60 -18.41 -15.65
C GLU A 323 -13.45 -18.40 -14.36
N GLY A 324 -13.60 -17.23 -13.76
CA GLY A 324 -14.35 -17.01 -12.52
C GLY A 324 -13.60 -17.42 -11.24
N VAL A 325 -12.38 -17.98 -11.37
CA VAL A 325 -11.58 -18.45 -10.24
C VAL A 325 -10.32 -17.61 -10.05
N ASN A 326 -9.46 -17.60 -11.07
CA ASN A 326 -8.19 -16.86 -11.10
C ASN A 326 -8.01 -16.10 -12.44
N TYR A 327 -9.05 -16.07 -13.27
CA TYR A 327 -9.13 -15.29 -14.50
C TYR A 327 -10.56 -14.77 -14.73
N TRP A 328 -10.69 -13.52 -15.15
CA TRP A 328 -11.97 -12.88 -15.45
C TRP A 328 -11.87 -12.13 -16.79
N PRO A 329 -12.45 -12.65 -17.87
CA PRO A 329 -12.42 -11.99 -19.17
C PRO A 329 -13.31 -10.75 -19.15
N LEU A 330 -12.83 -9.67 -19.77
CA LEU A 330 -13.55 -8.39 -19.88
C LEU A 330 -14.07 -8.13 -21.29
N GLY A 331 -13.61 -8.92 -22.26
CA GLY A 331 -13.82 -8.63 -23.68
C GLY A 331 -12.78 -7.61 -24.13
N GLU A 332 -13.17 -6.70 -25.00
CA GLU A 332 -12.32 -5.58 -25.42
C GLU A 332 -12.63 -4.38 -24.53
N VAL A 333 -11.60 -3.77 -23.94
CA VAL A 333 -11.75 -2.55 -23.16
C VAL A 333 -10.81 -1.47 -23.67
N ASN A 334 -11.17 -0.20 -23.46
CA ASN A 334 -10.25 0.89 -23.74
C ASN A 334 -9.28 1.03 -22.56
N THR A 335 -8.04 0.64 -22.76
CA THR A 335 -6.95 0.71 -21.76
C THR A 335 -6.47 2.15 -21.54
N GLY A 336 -6.70 3.04 -22.50
CA GLY A 336 -6.46 4.48 -22.37
C GLY A 336 -7.50 5.22 -21.51
N ALA A 337 -8.57 4.56 -21.06
CA ALA A 337 -9.63 5.21 -20.28
C ALA A 337 -9.36 5.20 -18.76
N SER A 338 -9.59 6.35 -18.11
CA SER A 338 -9.54 6.48 -16.64
C SER A 338 -10.43 5.47 -15.90
N PHE A 339 -11.60 5.15 -16.45
CA PHE A 339 -12.51 4.17 -15.86
C PHE A 339 -11.87 2.78 -15.78
N THR A 340 -11.23 2.31 -16.85
CA THR A 340 -10.60 0.98 -16.91
C THR A 340 -9.51 0.83 -15.85
N LEU A 341 -8.67 1.85 -15.70
CA LEU A 341 -7.66 1.87 -14.65
C LEU A 341 -8.30 1.88 -13.25
N SER A 342 -9.31 2.73 -13.01
CA SER A 342 -9.97 2.78 -11.71
C SER A 342 -10.65 1.46 -11.35
N ASP A 343 -11.32 0.81 -12.31
CA ASP A 343 -12.01 -0.46 -12.13
C ASP A 343 -11.02 -1.57 -11.74
N PHE A 344 -9.86 -1.64 -12.42
CA PHE A 344 -8.81 -2.59 -12.06
C PHE A 344 -8.26 -2.36 -10.65
N VAL A 345 -7.99 -1.11 -10.27
CA VAL A 345 -7.45 -0.80 -8.94
C VAL A 345 -8.48 -1.14 -7.85
N ILE A 346 -9.76 -0.78 -8.07
CA ILE A 346 -10.86 -1.12 -7.15
C ILE A 346 -11.01 -2.64 -7.03
N TRP A 347 -11.08 -3.33 -8.16
CA TRP A 347 -11.16 -4.79 -8.21
C TRP A 347 -9.99 -5.43 -7.49
N GLY A 348 -8.76 -4.97 -7.72
CA GLY A 348 -7.55 -5.52 -7.12
C GLY A 348 -7.50 -5.36 -5.60
N ILE A 349 -7.87 -4.17 -5.10
CA ILE A 349 -7.96 -3.90 -3.65
C ILE A 349 -9.01 -4.78 -2.98
N GLN A 350 -10.17 -4.98 -3.62
CA GLN A 350 -11.24 -5.82 -3.10
C GLN A 350 -10.94 -7.31 -3.20
N ARG A 351 -10.27 -7.74 -4.29
CA ARG A 351 -9.94 -9.14 -4.57
C ARG A 351 -8.86 -9.66 -3.65
N ALA A 352 -7.84 -8.85 -3.38
CA ALA A 352 -6.74 -9.20 -2.50
C ALA A 352 -6.44 -8.07 -1.50
N PRO A 353 -7.25 -7.93 -0.44
CA PRO A 353 -7.00 -6.95 0.62
C PRO A 353 -5.65 -7.23 1.31
N SER A 354 -4.77 -6.24 1.31
CA SER A 354 -3.42 -6.31 1.89
C SER A 354 -3.11 -5.07 2.73
N ALA A 355 -2.06 -5.15 3.54
CA ALA A 355 -1.58 -3.98 4.29
C ALA A 355 -1.08 -2.87 3.36
N HIS A 356 -0.35 -3.28 2.31
CA HIS A 356 0.28 -2.41 1.33
C HIS A 356 -0.08 -2.79 -0.11
N PHE A 357 -0.15 -1.78 -0.97
CA PHE A 357 -0.41 -1.91 -2.40
C PHE A 357 0.67 -1.21 -3.22
N ALA A 358 1.23 -1.93 -4.18
CA ALA A 358 2.02 -1.34 -5.26
C ALA A 358 1.21 -1.39 -6.54
N LEU A 359 1.09 -0.27 -7.25
CA LEU A 359 0.51 -0.21 -8.59
C LEU A 359 1.64 0.02 -9.59
N ILE A 360 1.82 -0.92 -10.50
CA ILE A 360 2.80 -0.89 -11.58
C ILE A 360 2.03 -0.65 -12.87
N LEU A 361 2.21 0.52 -13.47
CA LEU A 361 1.67 0.85 -14.78
C LEU A 361 2.79 0.63 -15.81
N ASP A 362 2.61 -0.32 -16.72
CA ASP A 362 3.61 -0.68 -17.74
C ASP A 362 2.99 -0.49 -19.13
N ASP A 363 3.59 0.44 -19.90
CA ASP A 363 3.34 0.74 -21.31
C ASP A 363 4.24 1.88 -21.82
N HIS A 364 3.86 2.56 -22.90
CA HIS A 364 4.35 3.86 -23.30
C HIS A 364 3.96 4.95 -22.30
N GLY A 365 4.88 5.91 -22.17
CA GLY A 365 4.72 7.15 -21.43
C GLY A 365 5.29 8.30 -22.24
N SER A 366 4.83 9.53 -21.99
CA SER A 366 5.33 10.73 -22.66
C SER A 366 5.43 11.92 -21.69
N GLY A 367 5.55 11.66 -20.38
CA GLY A 367 5.46 12.68 -19.33
C GLY A 367 4.13 13.43 -19.43
N LEU A 368 4.18 14.74 -19.70
CA LEU A 368 2.99 15.56 -19.95
C LEU A 368 2.08 15.03 -21.06
N GLY A 369 2.63 14.27 -22.01
CA GLY A 369 1.87 13.70 -23.11
C GLY A 369 0.83 12.67 -22.67
N GLY A 370 0.98 12.02 -21.50
CA GLY A 370 0.11 10.94 -21.02
C GLY A 370 0.80 9.57 -21.01
N LEU A 371 0.01 8.53 -20.77
CA LEU A 371 0.44 7.14 -20.55
C LEU A 371 -0.60 6.12 -21.05
N ALA A 372 -0.22 4.84 -21.13
CA ALA A 372 -1.12 3.69 -21.38
C ALA A 372 -1.93 3.85 -22.69
N TRP A 373 -1.25 3.74 -23.83
CA TRP A 373 -1.82 3.85 -25.16
C TRP A 373 -2.60 2.61 -25.58
N ASP A 374 -3.73 2.88 -26.23
CA ASP A 374 -4.63 1.89 -26.79
C ASP A 374 -4.87 2.19 -28.28
N ASP A 375 -4.31 1.34 -29.13
CA ASP A 375 -4.28 1.53 -30.58
C ASP A 375 -5.62 1.24 -31.25
N THR A 376 -6.42 0.33 -30.70
CA THR A 376 -7.70 -0.06 -31.30
C THR A 376 -8.85 0.84 -30.84
N SER A 377 -8.67 1.62 -29.77
CA SER A 377 -9.64 2.58 -29.23
C SER A 377 -9.48 4.02 -29.75
N ASN A 378 -9.06 4.17 -31.02
CA ASN A 378 -8.74 5.45 -31.68
C ASN A 378 -7.45 6.12 -31.15
N GLU A 379 -6.44 5.33 -30.80
CA GLU A 379 -5.17 5.82 -30.24
C GLU A 379 -5.40 6.62 -28.93
N ASP A 380 -6.34 6.14 -28.11
CA ASP A 380 -6.65 6.76 -26.82
C ASP A 380 -5.52 6.48 -25.82
N ARG A 381 -5.47 7.29 -24.76
CA ARG A 381 -4.46 7.19 -23.71
C ARG A 381 -4.94 7.86 -22.44
N ILE A 382 -4.38 7.45 -21.31
CA ILE A 382 -4.64 8.12 -20.03
C ILE A 382 -3.84 9.43 -19.97
N THR A 383 -4.55 10.55 -19.93
CA THR A 383 -3.96 11.87 -19.63
C THR A 383 -3.66 12.03 -18.14
N LEU A 384 -2.81 12.99 -17.75
CA LEU A 384 -2.52 13.24 -16.33
C LEU A 384 -3.77 13.61 -15.48
N PRO A 385 -4.73 14.42 -15.98
CA PRO A 385 -6.02 14.59 -15.31
C PRO A 385 -6.82 13.28 -15.15
N GLU A 386 -6.79 12.41 -16.15
CA GLU A 386 -7.46 11.11 -16.11
C GLU A 386 -6.78 10.13 -15.17
N LEU A 387 -5.45 10.14 -15.06
CA LEU A 387 -4.71 9.38 -14.06
C LEU A 387 -5.13 9.80 -12.64
N LYS A 388 -5.16 11.10 -12.37
CA LYS A 388 -5.66 11.64 -11.09
C LYS A 388 -7.11 11.23 -10.86
N LEU A 389 -7.97 11.33 -11.86
CA LEU A 389 -9.37 10.93 -11.75
C LEU A 389 -9.51 9.44 -11.44
N ALA A 390 -8.75 8.57 -12.11
CA ALA A 390 -8.79 7.13 -11.90
C ALA A 390 -8.36 6.75 -10.48
N LEU A 391 -7.22 7.28 -10.03
CA LEU A 391 -6.66 6.97 -8.71
C LEU A 391 -7.48 7.60 -7.57
N SER A 392 -8.01 8.81 -7.75
CA SER A 392 -8.93 9.41 -6.75
C SER A 392 -10.25 8.67 -6.66
N THR A 393 -10.82 8.23 -7.79
CA THR A 393 -12.03 7.39 -7.81
C THR A 393 -11.79 6.08 -7.05
N ALA A 394 -10.66 5.41 -7.30
CA ALA A 394 -10.32 4.20 -6.59
C ALA A 394 -10.11 4.45 -5.08
N ALA A 395 -9.41 5.52 -4.72
CA ALA A 395 -9.18 5.89 -3.33
C ALA A 395 -10.48 6.22 -2.59
N ASP A 396 -11.41 6.93 -3.22
CA ASP A 396 -12.70 7.28 -2.65
C ASP A 396 -13.59 6.03 -2.47
N GLN A 397 -13.59 5.10 -3.42
CA GLN A 397 -14.42 3.90 -3.33
C GLN A 397 -13.87 2.86 -2.36
N THR A 398 -12.56 2.74 -2.25
CA THR A 398 -11.89 1.75 -1.40
C THR A 398 -11.46 2.30 -0.04
N GLN A 399 -11.54 3.63 0.14
CA GLN A 399 -11.02 4.37 1.29
C GLN A 399 -9.52 4.11 1.51
N ARG A 400 -8.77 3.91 0.41
CA ARG A 400 -7.36 3.53 0.42
C ARG A 400 -6.61 4.10 -0.78
N LYS A 401 -5.50 4.79 -0.49
CA LYS A 401 -4.53 5.20 -1.51
C LYS A 401 -3.51 4.09 -1.80
N ILE A 402 -2.76 4.23 -2.87
CA ILE A 402 -1.65 3.33 -3.22
C ILE A 402 -0.43 3.64 -2.34
N ASP A 403 0.31 2.63 -1.91
CA ASP A 403 1.54 2.86 -1.14
C ASP A 403 2.71 3.17 -2.09
N VAL A 404 2.86 2.40 -3.17
CA VAL A 404 3.92 2.58 -4.18
C VAL A 404 3.33 2.66 -5.58
N LEU A 405 3.46 3.80 -6.25
CA LEU A 405 3.11 3.96 -7.66
C LEU A 405 4.37 3.90 -8.51
N TYR A 406 4.49 2.86 -9.33
CA TYR A 406 5.56 2.72 -10.30
C TYR A 406 5.02 2.97 -11.71
N MET A 407 5.46 4.09 -12.30
CA MET A 407 5.33 4.37 -13.72
C MET A 407 6.45 3.68 -14.49
N ALA A 408 6.27 2.39 -14.81
CA ALA A 408 7.20 1.58 -15.60
C ALA A 408 7.06 1.92 -17.09
N MET A 409 7.24 3.20 -17.43
CA MET A 409 7.08 3.75 -18.76
C MET A 409 7.98 4.98 -18.96
N CYS A 410 8.16 5.39 -20.22
CA CYS A 410 9.07 6.46 -20.60
C CYS A 410 8.70 7.83 -19.98
N LEU A 411 9.72 8.59 -19.56
CA LEU A 411 9.65 10.03 -19.28
C LEU A 411 8.74 10.48 -18.12
N MET A 412 8.28 9.55 -17.27
CA MET A 412 7.35 9.89 -16.17
C MET A 412 8.04 10.40 -14.91
N GLY A 413 9.37 10.51 -14.91
CA GLY A 413 10.18 11.02 -13.80
C GLY A 413 10.11 12.54 -13.63
N MET A 414 8.98 13.15 -13.99
CA MET A 414 8.82 14.60 -13.93
C MET A 414 8.20 15.08 -12.62
N LEU A 415 8.55 16.31 -12.22
CA LEU A 415 7.95 16.98 -11.08
C LEU A 415 6.44 17.20 -11.28
N GLU A 416 6.00 17.54 -12.49
CA GLU A 416 4.58 17.70 -12.83
C GLU A 416 3.76 16.42 -12.62
N ASP A 417 4.30 15.29 -13.03
CA ASP A 417 3.62 13.99 -12.98
C ASP A 417 3.47 13.55 -11.52
N ALA A 418 4.56 13.63 -10.74
CA ALA A 418 4.53 13.38 -9.30
C ALA A 418 3.58 14.33 -8.56
N TYR A 419 3.55 15.61 -8.94
CA TYR A 419 2.61 16.57 -8.37
C TYR A 419 1.17 16.21 -8.67
N GLN A 420 0.86 15.70 -9.86
CA GLN A 420 -0.51 15.32 -10.22
C GLN A 420 -1.10 14.23 -9.30
N VAL A 421 -0.27 13.33 -8.78
CA VAL A 421 -0.67 12.17 -7.97
C VAL A 421 -0.28 12.25 -6.48
N ARG A 422 0.23 13.40 -6.03
CA ARG A 422 0.82 13.63 -4.70
C ARG A 422 0.00 13.18 -3.49
N ASP A 423 -1.33 13.19 -3.60
CA ASP A 423 -2.25 12.82 -2.52
C ASP A 423 -2.81 11.39 -2.67
N LEU A 424 -2.35 10.66 -3.70
CA LEU A 424 -2.91 9.37 -4.14
C LEU A 424 -1.89 8.22 -4.06
N ALA A 425 -0.62 8.53 -3.78
CA ALA A 425 0.44 7.57 -3.49
C ALA A 425 1.36 8.05 -2.35
N ASP A 426 2.09 7.16 -1.69
CA ASP A 426 3.16 7.53 -0.73
C ASP A 426 4.53 7.64 -1.40
N TYR A 427 4.88 6.66 -2.24
CA TYR A 427 6.13 6.62 -2.97
C TYR A 427 5.87 6.54 -4.47
N TYR A 428 6.74 7.18 -5.24
CA TYR A 428 6.66 7.23 -6.69
C TYR A 428 7.96 6.71 -7.30
N VAL A 429 7.87 5.85 -8.31
CA VAL A 429 9.02 5.28 -9.02
C VAL A 429 8.85 5.58 -10.50
N ALA A 430 9.83 6.22 -11.13
CA ALA A 430 9.74 6.61 -12.53
C ALA A 430 11.12 6.94 -13.14
N SER A 431 11.17 6.97 -14.47
CA SER A 431 12.34 7.32 -15.27
C SER A 431 12.21 8.72 -15.87
N GLU A 432 13.24 9.55 -15.75
CA GLU A 432 13.31 10.85 -16.43
C GLU A 432 13.49 10.72 -17.95
N HIS A 433 14.12 9.63 -18.38
CA HIS A 433 14.42 9.30 -19.76
C HIS A 433 13.49 8.21 -20.32
N LEU A 434 13.68 7.88 -21.60
CA LEU A 434 13.11 6.70 -22.25
C LEU A 434 13.43 5.44 -21.44
N GLN A 435 12.41 4.64 -21.20
CA GLN A 435 12.54 3.39 -20.46
C GLN A 435 12.56 2.20 -21.44
N THR A 436 13.35 1.18 -21.10
CA THR A 436 13.43 -0.06 -21.87
C THR A 436 12.61 -1.13 -21.17
N THR A 437 11.81 -1.87 -21.92
CA THR A 437 11.04 -3.00 -21.39
C THR A 437 11.94 -3.99 -20.63
N TYR A 438 11.47 -4.40 -19.45
CA TYR A 438 12.19 -5.26 -18.53
C TYR A 438 11.22 -6.25 -17.90
N GLN A 439 11.72 -7.31 -17.27
CA GLN A 439 10.87 -8.42 -16.83
C GLN A 439 11.10 -8.78 -15.37
N ASP A 440 12.28 -8.48 -14.81
CA ASP A 440 12.65 -8.87 -13.45
C ASP A 440 12.12 -7.89 -12.37
N TYR A 441 10.86 -7.45 -12.48
CA TYR A 441 10.18 -6.55 -11.54
C TYR A 441 10.36 -6.96 -10.08
N LEU A 442 10.20 -8.25 -9.81
CA LEU A 442 10.11 -8.79 -8.44
C LEU A 442 11.44 -9.33 -7.91
N ASN A 443 12.56 -9.02 -8.58
CA ASN A 443 13.87 -9.44 -8.11
C ASN A 443 14.17 -8.86 -6.72
N GLY A 444 14.28 -9.74 -5.71
CA GLY A 444 14.51 -9.34 -4.32
C GLY A 444 13.27 -8.80 -3.59
N PHE A 445 12.07 -8.90 -4.18
CA PHE A 445 10.83 -8.50 -3.50
C PHE A 445 10.42 -9.55 -2.45
N SER A 446 9.94 -9.10 -1.29
CA SER A 446 9.47 -9.97 -0.22
C SER A 446 8.36 -9.32 0.61
N ALA A 447 7.61 -10.14 1.34
CA ALA A 447 6.45 -9.69 2.09
C ALA A 447 6.76 -8.83 3.34
N ASP A 448 8.01 -8.81 3.79
CA ASP A 448 8.47 -8.03 4.94
C ASP A 448 8.96 -6.62 4.58
N LEU A 449 9.00 -6.27 3.29
CA LEU A 449 9.40 -4.93 2.85
C LEU A 449 8.37 -3.88 3.32
N SER A 450 8.85 -2.79 3.91
CA SER A 450 8.06 -1.56 4.03
C SER A 450 7.81 -0.94 2.65
N PRO A 451 6.79 -0.07 2.49
CA PRO A 451 6.57 0.62 1.21
C PRO A 451 7.78 1.38 0.66
N GLN A 452 8.56 2.02 1.53
CA GLN A 452 9.81 2.67 1.15
C GLN A 452 10.79 1.67 0.54
N GLN A 453 11.03 0.54 1.22
CA GLN A 453 11.95 -0.49 0.75
C GLN A 453 11.46 -1.15 -0.54
N ALA A 454 10.15 -1.32 -0.70
CA ALA A 454 9.54 -1.83 -1.92
C ALA A 454 9.77 -0.89 -3.11
N ALA A 455 9.57 0.43 -2.94
CA ALA A 455 9.84 1.43 -3.97
C ALA A 455 11.31 1.43 -4.40
N LEU A 456 12.24 1.38 -3.43
CA LEU A 456 13.69 1.25 -3.68
C LEU A 456 14.02 -0.05 -4.42
N GLY A 457 13.43 -1.16 -3.99
CA GLY A 457 13.61 -2.48 -4.59
C GLY A 457 13.21 -2.48 -6.06
N LEU A 458 12.01 -1.98 -6.39
CA LEU A 458 11.49 -1.88 -7.75
C LEU A 458 12.40 -1.02 -8.65
N ALA A 459 12.84 0.15 -8.17
CA ALA A 459 13.76 1.01 -8.92
C ALA A 459 15.13 0.33 -9.16
N SER A 460 15.68 -0.31 -8.12
CA SER A 460 16.97 -0.99 -8.19
C SER A 460 16.95 -2.23 -9.08
N ALA A 461 15.82 -2.94 -9.15
CA ALA A 461 15.64 -4.10 -10.04
C ALA A 461 15.73 -3.68 -11.50
N TYR A 462 15.06 -2.58 -11.87
CA TYR A 462 15.17 -2.00 -13.21
C TYR A 462 16.62 -1.57 -13.54
N ALA A 463 17.25 -0.81 -12.63
CA ALA A 463 18.64 -0.36 -12.80
C ALA A 463 19.60 -1.54 -13.01
N ALA A 464 19.45 -2.62 -12.21
CA ALA A 464 20.27 -3.82 -12.32
C ALA A 464 20.08 -4.51 -13.68
N GLU A 465 18.84 -4.67 -14.14
CA GLU A 465 18.56 -5.31 -15.43
C GLU A 465 19.11 -4.49 -16.60
N MET A 466 18.94 -3.15 -16.58
CA MET A 466 19.48 -2.29 -17.64
C MET A 466 21.00 -2.23 -17.65
N THR A 467 21.62 -2.21 -16.47
CA THR A 467 23.08 -2.30 -16.33
C THR A 467 23.59 -3.61 -16.92
N ALA A 468 22.92 -4.74 -16.64
CA ALA A 468 23.29 -6.04 -17.21
C ALA A 468 23.11 -6.08 -18.74
N LYS A 469 22.14 -5.34 -19.29
CA LYS A 469 21.93 -5.18 -20.73
C LYS A 469 22.90 -4.17 -21.39
N GLY A 470 23.66 -3.41 -20.61
CA GLY A 470 24.55 -2.35 -21.11
C GLY A 470 23.79 -1.25 -21.85
N LYS A 471 22.60 -0.91 -21.37
CA LYS A 471 21.71 0.12 -21.95
C LYS A 471 21.77 1.40 -21.15
N ALA A 472 21.63 2.54 -21.81
CA ALA A 472 21.36 3.78 -21.11
C ALA A 472 20.00 3.72 -20.39
N TYR A 473 19.94 4.31 -19.20
CA TYR A 473 18.72 4.39 -18.40
C TYR A 473 18.80 5.51 -17.37
N THR A 474 17.65 5.92 -16.87
CA THR A 474 17.48 6.66 -15.61
C THR A 474 16.41 5.96 -14.79
N ILE A 475 16.47 6.03 -13.47
CA ILE A 475 15.37 5.63 -12.60
C ILE A 475 15.52 6.29 -11.23
N SER A 476 14.41 6.75 -10.66
CA SER A 476 14.39 7.23 -9.29
C SER A 476 13.21 6.67 -8.51
N ALA A 477 13.38 6.57 -7.20
CA ALA A 477 12.30 6.35 -6.23
C ALA A 477 12.26 7.54 -5.28
N VAL A 478 11.07 8.12 -5.08
CA VAL A 478 10.90 9.39 -4.36
C VAL A 478 9.79 9.29 -3.30
N ASP A 479 9.90 10.10 -2.24
CA ASP A 479 8.93 10.20 -1.14
C ASP A 479 7.98 11.38 -1.38
N LEU A 480 6.73 11.10 -1.74
CA LEU A 480 5.75 12.16 -2.06
C LEU A 480 5.39 13.02 -0.84
N SER A 481 5.61 12.56 0.39
CA SER A 481 5.46 13.39 1.59
C SER A 481 6.47 14.56 1.65
N LYS A 482 7.55 14.48 0.85
CA LYS A 482 8.58 15.52 0.70
C LYS A 482 8.43 16.36 -0.55
N LEU A 483 7.35 16.18 -1.32
CA LEU A 483 7.15 16.88 -2.58
C LEU A 483 6.91 18.38 -2.40
N THR A 484 6.15 18.79 -1.37
CA THR A 484 5.82 20.21 -1.15
C THR A 484 7.06 21.10 -1.03
N PRO A 485 8.10 20.76 -0.24
CA PRO A 485 9.37 21.49 -0.24
C PRO A 485 10.03 21.62 -1.62
N VAL A 486 9.98 20.59 -2.47
CA VAL A 486 10.53 20.66 -3.84
C VAL A 486 9.75 21.66 -4.68
N VAL A 487 8.42 21.59 -4.65
CA VAL A 487 7.53 22.52 -5.37
C VAL A 487 7.75 23.96 -4.92
N ASP A 488 7.82 24.19 -3.60
CA ASP A 488 8.04 25.51 -3.04
C ASP A 488 9.40 26.08 -3.45
N ALA A 489 10.47 25.27 -3.37
CA ALA A 489 11.81 25.68 -3.80
C ALA A 489 11.87 25.98 -5.31
N THR A 490 11.23 25.15 -6.15
CA THR A 490 11.16 25.37 -7.60
C THR A 490 10.40 26.64 -7.94
N ASN A 491 9.30 26.92 -7.26
CA ASN A 491 8.56 28.16 -7.44
C ASN A 491 9.37 29.37 -6.98
N GLN A 492 10.08 29.29 -5.85
CA GLN A 492 10.99 30.34 -5.39
C GLN A 492 12.12 30.61 -6.39
N LEU A 493 12.68 29.57 -7.00
CA LEU A 493 13.66 29.72 -8.07
C LEU A 493 13.05 30.43 -9.28
N GLY A 494 11.85 30.02 -9.72
CA GLY A 494 11.12 30.71 -10.78
C GLY A 494 10.92 32.21 -10.49
N GLN A 495 10.52 32.55 -9.26
CA GLN A 495 10.36 33.95 -8.82
C GLN A 495 11.67 34.74 -8.88
N ALA A 496 12.76 34.15 -8.38
CA ALA A 496 14.08 34.77 -8.38
C ALA A 496 14.60 35.02 -9.81
N LEU A 497 14.33 34.09 -10.73
CA LEU A 497 14.71 34.20 -12.14
C LEU A 497 13.84 35.21 -12.91
N ALA A 498 12.54 35.29 -12.63
CA ALA A 498 11.62 36.21 -13.30
C ALA A 498 11.94 37.68 -13.02
N THR A 499 12.42 37.99 -11.81
CA THR A 499 12.63 39.38 -11.36
C THR A 499 13.62 40.18 -12.24
N PRO A 500 14.83 39.67 -12.55
CA PRO A 500 15.78 40.36 -13.44
C PRO A 500 15.72 39.87 -14.90
N MET A 501 14.61 39.29 -15.37
CA MET A 501 14.53 38.58 -16.67
C MET A 501 15.03 39.40 -17.87
N GLY A 502 14.79 40.72 -17.88
CA GLY A 502 15.29 41.61 -18.94
C GLY A 502 16.82 41.72 -19.04
N VAL A 503 17.55 41.31 -17.99
CA VAL A 503 19.02 41.29 -17.92
C VAL A 503 19.57 39.89 -18.14
N ILE A 504 18.96 38.87 -17.54
CA ILE A 504 19.53 37.53 -17.46
C ILE A 504 19.05 36.57 -18.56
N SER A 505 18.07 36.95 -19.38
CA SER A 505 17.45 36.06 -20.38
C SER A 505 18.46 35.37 -21.31
N GLY A 506 19.51 36.06 -21.76
CA GLY A 506 20.57 35.46 -22.58
C GLY A 506 21.41 34.41 -21.82
N THR A 507 21.61 34.61 -20.52
CA THR A 507 22.26 33.60 -19.65
C THR A 507 21.34 32.39 -19.47
N ILE A 508 20.03 32.59 -19.29
CA ILE A 508 19.06 31.49 -19.23
C ILE A 508 19.01 30.71 -20.54
N THR A 509 19.06 31.38 -21.71
CA THR A 509 19.19 30.68 -23.00
C THR A 509 20.46 29.84 -23.09
N THR A 510 21.57 30.33 -22.52
CA THR A 510 22.82 29.55 -22.46
C THR A 510 22.67 28.33 -21.56
N ILE A 511 22.10 28.49 -20.35
CA ILE A 511 21.81 27.39 -19.44
C ILE A 511 20.90 26.35 -20.09
N ALA A 512 19.82 26.79 -20.76
CA ALA A 512 18.89 25.92 -21.47
C ALA A 512 19.55 25.12 -22.61
N SER A 513 20.69 25.56 -23.13
CA SER A 513 21.47 24.82 -24.14
C SER A 513 22.47 23.82 -23.55
N LEU A 514 22.77 23.92 -22.25
CA LEU A 514 23.75 23.10 -21.55
C LEU A 514 23.12 22.03 -20.65
N VAL A 515 21.93 22.31 -20.13
CA VAL A 515 21.24 21.43 -19.17
C VAL A 515 20.97 20.04 -19.75
N GLN A 516 21.10 19.01 -18.91
CA GLN A 516 20.69 17.65 -19.21
C GLN A 516 19.24 17.65 -19.69
N ARG A 517 19.04 17.07 -20.88
CA ARG A 517 17.73 16.88 -21.51
C ARG A 517 17.46 15.40 -21.70
N PHE A 518 16.20 15.09 -21.96
CA PHE A 518 15.73 13.73 -22.22
C PHE A 518 15.02 13.68 -23.57
N ASP A 519 15.35 12.68 -24.39
CA ASP A 519 14.85 12.54 -25.77
C ASP A 519 13.31 12.34 -25.79
N ASN A 520 12.56 13.44 -25.94
CA ASN A 520 11.10 13.46 -25.80
C ASN A 520 10.35 14.09 -26.98
N LYS A 521 10.93 15.08 -27.69
CA LYS A 521 10.22 15.79 -28.78
C LYS A 521 10.33 15.06 -30.11
N SER A 522 11.37 14.22 -30.28
CA SER A 522 11.53 13.33 -31.42
C SER A 522 12.53 12.21 -31.08
N PRO A 523 12.11 11.12 -30.40
CA PRO A 523 12.97 9.99 -30.07
C PRO A 523 13.60 9.43 -31.33
N SER A 524 14.82 9.90 -31.57
CA SER A 524 15.56 9.75 -32.82
C SER A 524 16.92 9.12 -32.58
N GLY A 525 17.23 8.79 -31.33
CA GLY A 525 18.54 8.33 -30.92
C GLY A 525 19.51 9.49 -30.68
N SER A 526 19.01 10.68 -30.34
CA SER A 526 19.86 11.82 -29.98
C SER A 526 19.10 12.82 -29.11
N ILE A 527 19.73 13.22 -28.00
CA ILE A 527 19.24 14.31 -27.14
C ILE A 527 19.67 15.65 -27.77
N THR A 528 18.72 16.57 -27.91
CA THR A 528 18.92 17.87 -28.56
C THR A 528 18.30 19.01 -27.73
N THR A 529 18.58 20.26 -28.11
CA THR A 529 17.93 21.43 -27.50
C THR A 529 16.46 21.58 -27.88
N ALA A 530 15.93 20.74 -28.77
CA ALA A 530 14.51 20.72 -29.10
C ALA A 530 13.69 19.89 -28.09
N ASP A 531 14.34 18.95 -27.40
CA ASP A 531 13.74 18.21 -26.29
C ASP A 531 13.37 19.17 -25.17
N THR A 532 12.29 18.89 -24.45
CA THR A 532 11.61 19.87 -23.59
C THR A 532 11.57 19.46 -22.13
N TYR A 533 12.08 18.29 -21.78
CA TYR A 533 12.24 17.86 -20.38
C TYR A 533 13.70 18.02 -19.99
N VAL A 534 13.95 18.75 -18.90
CA VAL A 534 15.29 19.05 -18.39
C VAL A 534 15.44 18.51 -16.98
N ASP A 535 16.64 18.08 -16.60
CA ASP A 535 16.94 17.74 -15.20
C ASP A 535 16.91 19.00 -14.32
N LEU A 536 16.12 18.97 -13.24
CA LEU A 536 15.91 20.13 -12.40
C LEU A 536 17.12 20.44 -11.49
N THR A 537 17.86 19.42 -11.06
CA THR A 537 19.07 19.60 -10.24
C THR A 537 20.22 20.15 -11.08
N ASP A 538 20.40 19.66 -12.30
CA ASP A 538 21.39 20.17 -13.25
C ASP A 538 21.03 21.61 -13.68
N PHE A 539 19.74 21.89 -13.94
CA PHE A 539 19.29 23.25 -14.22
C PHE A 539 19.66 24.21 -13.07
N ALA A 540 19.35 23.85 -11.82
CA ALA A 540 19.69 24.65 -10.65
C ALA A 540 21.21 24.81 -10.48
N THR A 541 21.98 23.76 -10.75
CA THR A 541 23.45 23.78 -10.71
C THR A 541 24.03 24.75 -11.74
N LEU A 542 23.52 24.72 -12.98
CA LEU A 542 23.95 25.63 -14.04
C LEU A 542 23.53 27.07 -13.77
N VAL A 543 22.35 27.29 -13.19
CA VAL A 543 21.90 28.60 -12.71
C VAL A 543 22.90 29.16 -11.68
N GLU A 544 23.25 28.38 -10.66
CA GLU A 544 24.22 28.80 -9.64
C GLU A 544 25.59 29.17 -10.25
N GLN A 545 26.09 28.36 -11.17
CA GLN A 545 27.39 28.57 -11.82
C GLN A 545 27.40 29.83 -12.70
N ASN A 546 26.35 30.06 -13.48
CA ASN A 546 26.31 31.12 -14.49
C ASN A 546 25.74 32.45 -13.96
N LEU A 547 25.04 32.43 -12.81
CA LEU A 547 24.48 33.62 -12.14
C LEU A 547 25.04 33.78 -10.72
N SER A 548 26.29 33.39 -10.50
CA SER A 548 26.94 33.42 -9.18
C SER A 548 27.02 34.80 -8.50
N SER A 549 26.84 35.89 -9.24
CA SER A 549 26.74 37.25 -8.68
C SER A 549 25.35 37.60 -8.14
N GLU A 550 24.32 36.84 -8.51
CA GLU A 550 22.92 37.07 -8.14
C GLU A 550 22.56 36.26 -6.88
N ALA A 551 22.83 36.84 -5.70
CA ALA A 551 22.76 36.12 -4.43
C ALA A 551 21.40 35.45 -4.15
N GLU A 552 20.29 36.12 -4.48
CA GLU A 552 18.94 35.56 -4.29
C GLU A 552 18.68 34.35 -5.20
N ILE A 553 19.17 34.39 -6.45
CA ILE A 553 19.06 33.30 -7.42
C ILE A 553 19.90 32.10 -6.96
N VAL A 554 21.13 32.34 -6.51
CA VAL A 554 22.02 31.30 -5.97
C VAL A 554 21.39 30.58 -4.78
N VAL A 555 20.80 31.33 -3.84
CA VAL A 555 20.11 30.75 -2.68
C VAL A 555 18.92 29.91 -3.10
N ALA A 556 18.09 30.41 -4.03
CA ALA A 556 16.93 29.66 -4.52
C ALA A 556 17.33 28.39 -5.28
N ALA A 557 18.39 28.45 -6.09
CA ALA A 557 18.93 27.28 -6.80
C ALA A 557 19.47 26.22 -5.83
N GLN A 558 20.16 26.64 -4.76
CA GLN A 558 20.61 25.72 -3.72
C GLN A 558 19.43 25.07 -2.98
N ALA A 559 18.37 25.84 -2.68
CA ALA A 559 17.17 25.32 -2.03
C ALA A 559 16.48 24.22 -2.85
N VAL A 560 16.46 24.34 -4.19
CA VAL A 560 15.94 23.28 -5.09
C VAL A 560 16.74 22.00 -4.93
N LYS A 561 18.08 22.07 -5.00
CA LYS A 561 18.96 20.90 -4.88
C LYS A 561 18.82 20.23 -3.50
N ASP A 562 18.75 21.02 -2.43
CA ASP A 562 18.57 20.52 -1.07
C ASP A 562 17.22 19.82 -0.89
N ALA A 563 16.14 20.39 -1.45
CA ALA A 563 14.81 19.80 -1.40
C ALA A 563 14.74 18.48 -2.20
N ILE A 564 15.32 18.44 -3.41
CA ILE A 564 15.40 17.22 -4.23
C ILE A 564 16.21 16.15 -3.50
N GLY A 565 17.34 16.49 -2.88
CA GLY A 565 18.15 15.55 -2.12
C GLY A 565 17.44 14.92 -0.91
N ALA A 566 16.40 15.57 -0.37
CA ALA A 566 15.55 15.01 0.67
C ALA A 566 14.34 14.22 0.10
N TYR A 567 13.94 14.52 -1.12
CA TYR A 567 12.80 13.93 -1.83
C TYR A 567 13.16 12.61 -2.53
N VAL A 568 14.35 12.55 -3.14
CA VAL A 568 14.85 11.39 -3.88
C VAL A 568 15.51 10.41 -2.91
N LEU A 569 14.93 9.23 -2.79
CA LEU A 569 15.40 8.16 -1.90
C LEU A 569 16.41 7.24 -2.60
N TYR A 570 16.25 7.08 -3.91
CA TYR A 570 17.12 6.32 -4.78
C TYR A 570 17.14 6.97 -6.15
N GLU A 571 18.33 7.03 -6.75
CA GLU A 571 18.58 7.52 -8.09
C GLU A 571 19.67 6.64 -8.69
N SER A 572 19.48 6.24 -9.94
CA SER A 572 20.50 5.56 -10.71
C SER A 572 20.32 5.85 -12.19
N HIS A 573 21.43 6.17 -12.85
CA HIS A 573 21.48 6.39 -14.29
C HIS A 573 22.72 5.73 -14.89
N SER A 574 22.67 5.53 -16.21
CA SER A 574 23.83 5.13 -17.00
C SER A 574 23.71 5.73 -18.39
N SER A 575 24.84 6.19 -18.93
CA SER A 575 24.99 6.56 -20.34
C SER A 575 25.34 5.34 -21.20
N ASP A 576 25.10 5.46 -22.51
CA ASP A 576 25.63 4.55 -23.53
C ASP A 576 26.17 5.33 -24.74
N ALA A 577 26.44 4.65 -25.85
CA ALA A 577 26.98 5.29 -27.06
C ALA A 577 25.97 6.23 -27.77
N THR A 578 24.69 6.15 -27.42
CA THR A 578 23.59 6.90 -28.03
C THR A 578 23.12 8.01 -27.10
N TYR A 579 22.94 7.71 -25.81
CA TYR A 579 22.40 8.65 -24.84
C TYR A 579 23.41 8.97 -23.75
N VAL A 580 23.68 10.27 -23.57
CA VAL A 580 24.49 10.81 -22.48
C VAL A 580 23.55 11.36 -21.42
N LEU A 581 23.58 10.74 -20.25
CA LEU A 581 22.69 10.96 -19.10
C LEU A 581 23.49 11.24 -17.81
N ASP A 582 24.75 11.66 -17.96
CA ASP A 582 25.71 11.76 -16.84
C ASP A 582 25.34 12.83 -15.79
N ASN A 583 24.42 13.73 -16.11
CA ASN A 583 23.95 14.80 -15.22
C ASN A 583 22.49 14.59 -14.77
N SER A 584 21.97 13.37 -14.86
CA SER A 584 20.66 13.00 -14.32
C SER A 584 20.69 12.91 -12.79
N ALA A 585 19.60 13.36 -12.16
CA ALA A 585 19.45 13.46 -10.72
C ALA A 585 18.04 13.02 -10.24
N GLY A 586 17.25 12.40 -11.10
CA GLY A 586 16.04 11.68 -10.76
C GLY A 586 14.75 12.51 -10.77
N VAL A 587 14.80 13.79 -11.13
CA VAL A 587 13.62 14.67 -11.23
C VAL A 587 13.77 15.62 -12.41
N SER A 588 12.97 15.37 -13.45
CA SER A 588 12.88 16.26 -14.60
C SER A 588 11.75 17.29 -14.45
N ILE A 589 11.79 18.34 -15.27
CA ILE A 589 10.76 19.38 -15.31
C ILE A 589 10.59 19.90 -16.75
N PHE A 590 9.42 20.44 -17.06
CA PHE A 590 9.16 21.02 -18.38
C PHE A 590 9.89 22.35 -18.60
N PHE A 591 10.74 22.40 -19.62
CA PHE A 591 11.34 23.62 -20.17
C PHE A 591 11.25 23.56 -21.72
N PRO A 592 10.22 24.17 -22.33
CA PRO A 592 9.98 24.05 -23.75
C PRO A 592 10.98 24.82 -24.61
N ALA A 593 11.00 24.54 -25.92
CA ALA A 593 11.83 25.28 -26.89
C ALA A 593 11.18 26.61 -27.35
N THR A 594 9.86 26.70 -27.25
CA THR A 594 9.02 27.86 -27.58
C THR A 594 7.95 28.02 -26.52
N ALA A 595 7.22 29.15 -26.53
CA ALA A 595 5.99 29.26 -25.74
C ALA A 595 5.06 28.06 -26.01
N SER A 596 4.36 27.57 -24.99
CA SER A 596 3.50 26.38 -25.13
C SER A 596 2.22 26.47 -24.30
N SER A 597 1.15 26.99 -24.90
CA SER A 597 -0.19 27.08 -24.29
C SER A 597 -0.83 25.75 -23.92
N PHE A 598 -0.27 24.65 -24.41
CA PHE A 598 -0.62 23.31 -23.94
C PHE A 598 -0.34 23.11 -22.43
N TYR A 599 0.78 23.65 -21.95
CA TYR A 599 1.14 23.64 -20.54
C TYR A 599 0.33 24.70 -19.79
N ASN A 600 -0.82 24.29 -19.24
CA ASN A 600 -1.73 25.20 -18.55
C ASN A 600 -2.42 24.53 -17.35
N PRO A 601 -2.98 25.32 -16.41
CA PRO A 601 -3.58 24.81 -15.17
C PRO A 601 -4.82 23.92 -15.36
N SER A 602 -5.45 23.92 -16.53
CA SER A 602 -6.59 23.03 -16.80
C SER A 602 -6.13 21.60 -17.08
N ASN A 603 -4.91 21.43 -17.56
CA ASN A 603 -4.32 20.13 -17.90
C ASN A 603 -3.37 19.62 -16.80
N TYR A 604 -2.72 20.53 -16.07
CA TYR A 604 -1.67 20.18 -15.10
C TYR A 604 -1.76 21.02 -13.84
N ASP A 605 -1.92 20.36 -12.69
CA ASP A 605 -2.03 21.03 -11.40
C ASP A 605 -0.78 21.90 -11.08
N PHE A 606 0.40 21.51 -11.58
CA PHE A 606 1.66 22.23 -11.35
C PHE A 606 1.84 23.45 -12.27
N ALA A 607 1.18 23.49 -13.43
CA ALA A 607 1.32 24.54 -14.44
C ALA A 607 0.65 25.88 -14.08
N VAL A 608 0.39 26.12 -12.79
CA VAL A 608 -0.07 27.41 -12.26
C VAL A 608 0.80 28.53 -12.83
N GLY A 609 0.22 29.68 -13.18
CA GLY A 609 0.96 30.85 -13.68
C GLY A 609 1.39 30.80 -15.16
N ALA A 610 1.22 29.67 -15.86
CA ALA A 610 1.50 29.57 -17.30
C ALA A 610 0.36 30.18 -18.15
N ASP A 611 0.17 31.51 -18.08
CA ASP A 611 -0.79 32.27 -18.91
C ASP A 611 -0.10 32.94 -20.10
N TRP A 612 0.05 32.15 -21.17
CA TRP A 612 0.68 32.57 -22.43
C TRP A 612 -0.12 33.62 -23.22
N GLY A 613 -1.43 33.76 -22.97
CA GLY A 613 -2.32 34.67 -23.68
C GLY A 613 -2.38 36.07 -23.09
N SER A 614 -1.91 36.25 -21.86
CA SER A 614 -1.83 37.56 -21.23
C SER A 614 -0.68 38.37 -21.84
N SER A 615 -1.00 39.45 -22.56
CA SER A 615 -0.01 40.44 -23.05
C SER A 615 0.57 41.30 -21.92
N VAL A 616 0.42 40.87 -20.67
CA VAL A 616 0.88 41.56 -19.47
C VAL A 616 2.11 40.82 -18.97
N SER A 617 3.28 41.41 -19.15
CA SER A 617 4.49 40.99 -18.44
C SER A 617 4.23 41.12 -16.94
N THR A 618 4.38 40.05 -16.17
CA THR A 618 4.39 40.11 -14.71
C THR A 618 5.71 40.65 -14.16
N ALA A 619 6.71 40.85 -15.04
CA ALA A 619 7.97 41.53 -14.75
C ALA A 619 7.73 42.88 -14.04
N GLY A 620 7.75 42.86 -12.70
CA GLY A 620 7.61 44.03 -11.83
C GLY A 620 6.37 44.07 -10.93
N SER A 621 5.42 43.13 -11.01
CA SER A 621 4.34 43.05 -10.02
C SER A 621 4.73 42.15 -8.84
N ALA A 622 5.04 42.76 -7.70
CA ALA A 622 5.20 42.08 -6.41
C ALA A 622 3.85 41.51 -5.94
N GLY A 623 3.40 40.43 -6.59
CA GLY A 623 2.27 39.62 -6.19
C GLY A 623 2.75 38.22 -5.76
N PRO A 624 2.02 37.51 -4.90
CA PRO A 624 2.44 36.24 -4.31
C PRO A 624 2.37 35.03 -5.27
N ALA A 625 2.48 35.25 -6.59
CA ALA A 625 1.89 34.39 -7.62
C ALA A 625 2.78 34.05 -8.83
N THR A 626 4.10 34.23 -8.78
CA THR A 626 5.00 33.69 -9.82
C THR A 626 5.44 32.27 -9.44
N SER A 627 5.15 31.33 -10.32
CA SER A 627 5.49 29.90 -10.26
C SER A 627 6.51 29.58 -11.35
N TRP A 628 6.94 28.32 -11.47
CA TRP A 628 7.71 27.86 -12.63
C TRP A 628 7.07 28.26 -13.97
N GLY A 629 5.75 28.09 -14.11
CA GLY A 629 5.00 28.51 -15.29
C GLY A 629 5.09 30.01 -15.58
N GLY A 630 4.99 30.85 -14.54
CA GLY A 630 5.14 32.31 -14.69
C GLY A 630 6.55 32.71 -15.13
N PHE A 631 7.58 32.05 -14.60
CA PHE A 631 8.97 32.22 -15.05
C PHE A 631 9.13 31.91 -16.54
N LEU A 632 8.57 30.80 -17.02
CA LEU A 632 8.63 30.43 -18.43
C LEU A 632 7.98 31.52 -19.31
N VAL A 633 6.80 32.02 -18.92
CA VAL A 633 6.12 33.11 -19.64
C VAL A 633 7.00 34.35 -19.74
N ASP A 634 7.57 34.82 -18.62
CA ASP A 634 8.46 36.00 -18.60
C ASP A 634 9.71 35.76 -19.47
N TYR A 635 10.29 34.55 -19.44
CA TYR A 635 11.45 34.17 -20.26
C TYR A 635 11.16 34.25 -21.77
N PHE A 636 10.03 33.69 -22.23
CA PHE A 636 9.68 33.73 -23.65
C PHE A 636 9.22 35.11 -24.11
N GLN A 637 8.58 35.91 -23.26
CA GLN A 637 8.31 37.31 -23.56
C GLN A 637 9.62 38.11 -23.77
N ALA A 638 10.67 37.81 -23.00
CA ALA A 638 11.97 38.48 -23.12
C ALA A 638 12.79 38.01 -24.33
N THR A 639 12.74 36.73 -24.69
CA THR A 639 13.60 36.13 -25.72
C THR A 639 12.93 35.96 -27.08
N GLN A 640 11.60 35.78 -27.10
CA GLN A 640 10.81 35.49 -28.29
C GLN A 640 9.46 36.27 -28.28
N PRO A 641 9.47 37.62 -28.17
CA PRO A 641 8.23 38.40 -28.10
C PRO A 641 7.38 38.23 -29.37
N GLY A 642 6.15 37.73 -29.21
CA GLY A 642 5.27 37.41 -30.34
C GLY A 642 5.72 36.20 -31.16
N GLY A 643 6.57 35.34 -30.59
CA GLY A 643 6.99 34.08 -31.17
C GLY A 643 5.84 33.08 -31.34
N THR A 644 6.13 31.97 -32.02
CA THR A 644 5.16 30.88 -32.22
C THR A 644 4.83 30.22 -30.89
N ASP A 645 3.54 29.99 -30.66
CA ASP A 645 3.02 29.26 -29.50
C ASP A 645 2.69 27.82 -29.90
N ASP A 646 3.18 26.86 -29.11
CA ASP A 646 2.95 25.44 -29.26
C ASP A 646 1.75 25.00 -28.40
N SER A 647 0.56 25.07 -29.00
CA SER A 647 -0.68 24.61 -28.36
C SER A 647 -0.89 23.10 -28.51
N THR A 648 0.06 22.37 -29.10
CA THR A 648 -0.11 20.94 -29.36
C THR A 648 0.36 20.12 -28.16
N PRO A 649 -0.41 19.09 -27.73
CA PRO A 649 0.10 18.13 -26.76
C PRO A 649 1.38 17.48 -27.27
N PRO A 650 2.36 17.16 -26.39
CA PRO A 650 3.44 16.26 -26.71
C PRO A 650 2.86 15.02 -27.37
N LEU A 651 3.41 14.69 -28.54
CA LEU A 651 2.97 13.51 -29.26
C LEU A 651 3.30 12.26 -28.43
N PRO A 652 2.56 11.17 -28.64
CA PRO A 652 3.04 9.85 -28.24
C PRO A 652 4.46 9.69 -28.74
N LEU A 653 5.35 9.14 -27.91
CA LEU A 653 6.67 8.78 -28.42
C LEU A 653 6.47 7.85 -29.62
N PRO A 654 7.13 8.11 -30.77
CA PRO A 654 7.14 7.20 -31.89
C PRO A 654 7.35 5.77 -31.41
N LYS A 655 6.33 4.93 -31.62
CA LYS A 655 6.38 3.50 -31.37
C LYS A 655 7.62 2.95 -32.07
N LEU A 656 8.66 2.63 -31.31
CA LEU A 656 9.91 2.15 -31.88
C LEU A 656 9.62 0.84 -32.63
N SER A 657 9.47 0.94 -33.95
CA SER A 657 9.14 -0.20 -34.78
C SER A 657 10.39 -1.06 -34.92
N GLY A 658 10.50 -2.08 -34.07
CA GLY A 658 11.48 -3.15 -34.22
C GLY A 658 11.17 -4.06 -35.42
N THR A 659 11.13 -3.53 -36.65
CA THR A 659 11.19 -4.37 -37.85
C THR A 659 12.55 -4.23 -38.50
N SER A 660 13.52 -5.00 -38.03
CA SER A 660 14.66 -5.34 -38.86
C SER A 660 14.19 -6.32 -39.93
N ARG A 661 13.99 -5.85 -41.18
CA ARG A 661 13.75 -6.73 -42.32
C ARG A 661 15.04 -7.49 -42.65
N LEU A 662 15.10 -8.75 -42.25
CA LEU A 662 16.14 -9.66 -42.69
C LEU A 662 15.83 -10.12 -44.12
N TYR A 663 16.49 -9.51 -45.12
CA TYR A 663 16.49 -10.04 -46.48
C TYR A 663 17.45 -11.24 -46.54
N LEU A 664 16.95 -12.45 -46.28
CA LEU A 664 17.69 -13.68 -46.56
C LEU A 664 17.68 -13.94 -48.07
N PRO A 665 18.84 -14.21 -48.71
CA PRO A 665 18.84 -14.67 -50.09
C PRO A 665 18.25 -16.08 -50.20
N HIS A 666 17.29 -16.27 -51.12
CA HIS A 666 16.77 -17.59 -51.47
C HIS A 666 17.86 -18.42 -52.17
N VAL A 667 18.27 -19.53 -51.56
CA VAL A 667 19.10 -20.55 -52.19
C VAL A 667 18.20 -21.52 -52.96
N ILE A 668 18.16 -21.39 -54.28
CA ILE A 668 17.57 -22.41 -55.17
C ILE A 668 18.58 -23.55 -55.32
N ARG A 669 18.26 -24.74 -54.80
CA ARG A 669 19.00 -25.98 -55.11
C ARG A 669 18.20 -26.80 -56.11
N LEU A 670 18.70 -26.91 -57.33
CA LEU A 670 18.22 -27.90 -58.31
C LEU A 670 18.59 -29.30 -57.83
N ARG A 671 17.64 -30.24 -57.86
CA ARG A 671 17.92 -31.66 -57.60
C ARG A 671 18.67 -32.26 -58.80
N PRO A 672 19.68 -33.11 -58.59
CA PRO A 672 20.28 -33.87 -59.68
C PRO A 672 19.42 -35.09 -60.01
N ASN A 673 18.71 -35.03 -61.13
CA ASN A 673 18.80 -35.91 -62.30
C ASN A 673 17.67 -35.59 -63.27
#